data_AF-A0A5K7SB17-F1
#
_entry.id   AF-A0A5K7SB17-F1
#
_cell.length_a   1.000
_cell.length_b   1.000
_cell.length_c   1.000
_cell.angle_alpha   90.00
_cell.angle_beta   90.00
_cell.angle_gamma   90.00
#
_symmetry.space_group_name_H-M   'P 1'
#
loop_
_entity.id
_entity.type
_entity.pdbx_description
1 polymer ?
#
loop_
_entity_poly.entity_id
_entity_poly.type
_entity_poly.pdbx_seq_one_letter_code
_entity_poly.pdbx_strand_id
1 'polypeptide(L)'
;MEYESNPQLELAFNFLQFTNQNIFLTGKAGTGKTTFLRNLKKQSPKRMVVVAPTGVAAINAGGVTIHSFFQMSFGPQIPVDPDQQRQVAVPADGNVAAGIKRFSREKINIMRSLDLLVIDEISMVRADILDGIDEVLRRYKNRYKPFGGVQLLMIGDLQQLAPVVKEDDWAILKPYYDTCFFFSSHALKRSKFTGIELNHIFRQSDQKFIDLLNKVRENRMDAATLQELNQRHIQGFNPEEKEGYITLTTHNYQSQQINNSKLDKLNTKSHRFKAEVKGEFPEYSYPTDPELELKVGAQVMFVKNDTEKRFYNGKIGKITNINDETIEVQCPGDYLPIDVEKTEWQNAKYTLNETTQEIDEDVIGTFTQFPLKLAWAITIHKSQGLTFEKAIIDARASFAHGQVYVALSRCKTLEGLVLSSPIADFSVKNDTTVIQFSDDVERNQPGLAELEQSRKEYVKQLLGELFDFKPMSRQIQYLLKLWEEHQAQLLGTLKENLQGLTIPLQTELINVAEKFENQIRQLIANSPNAEENEQLQERVRKAADYFSGKLLSIVEEPFSTASFSTDNKAIRKSFNEAADKLRKEIHTKKVCLALCKSGFNLKTYLEIKSKSAIEIPEAGHKGSTSSSASTFTMHPEFYARLKKWRDEKADLLNVEIRRIVPQKTLHDIVQTLPASKNELKAVKGMGGTRMQQFGKEILEMVIAYRKEKGLELPIGAEKEAAKASLSTQGTSLELFKGGKTIPEIAKERGMAVSTIEGHLAHFIGTGEIPIEKLVEPEKVKVIVKYLDQHNSGNLSDIRIGLNNQYSYGEIRFVLKHLESTR
;
A
#
# COMPACT_ATOMS: atom_id res chain seq x y z
N MET A 1 -8.94 -40.52 -12.51
CA MET A 1 -9.15 -40.79 -11.09
C MET A 1 -10.32 -39.95 -10.66
N GLU A 2 -11.47 -40.60 -10.47
CA GLU A 2 -12.62 -40.00 -9.81
C GLU A 2 -12.20 -39.57 -8.40
N TYR A 3 -12.59 -38.36 -8.01
CA TYR A 3 -12.22 -37.76 -6.73
C TYR A 3 -12.91 -38.52 -5.60
N GLU A 4 -12.17 -39.23 -4.76
CA GLU A 4 -12.67 -39.57 -3.42
C GLU A 4 -12.92 -38.25 -2.67
N SER A 5 -14.18 -37.97 -2.34
CA SER A 5 -14.56 -36.81 -1.54
C SER A 5 -13.88 -36.92 -0.18
N ASN A 6 -12.96 -35.99 0.10
CA ASN A 6 -12.38 -35.84 1.43
C ASN A 6 -13.21 -34.79 2.19
N PRO A 7 -13.98 -35.19 3.22
CA PRO A 7 -14.92 -34.30 3.89
C PRO A 7 -14.22 -33.14 4.60
N GLN A 8 -12.99 -33.32 5.10
CA GLN A 8 -12.24 -32.22 5.72
C GLN A 8 -11.78 -31.17 4.71
N LEU A 9 -11.39 -31.58 3.49
CA LEU A 9 -11.05 -30.65 2.42
C LEU A 9 -12.28 -29.86 1.94
N GLU A 10 -13.43 -30.54 1.81
CA GLU A 10 -14.69 -29.88 1.47
C GLU A 10 -15.12 -28.89 2.56
N LEU A 11 -15.00 -29.27 3.83
CA LEU A 11 -15.28 -28.41 4.96
C LEU A 11 -14.39 -27.15 4.95
N ALA A 12 -13.08 -27.32 4.76
CA ALA A 12 -12.14 -26.20 4.66
C ALA A 12 -12.48 -25.27 3.50
N PHE A 13 -12.83 -25.82 2.33
CA PHE A 13 -13.27 -25.05 1.18
C PHE A 13 -14.53 -24.23 1.48
N ASN A 14 -15.52 -24.84 2.13
CA ASN A 14 -16.77 -24.17 2.50
C ASN A 14 -16.57 -23.05 3.52
N PHE A 15 -15.71 -23.25 4.52
CA PHE A 15 -15.33 -22.17 5.44
C PHE A 15 -14.66 -21.00 4.71
N LEU A 16 -13.74 -21.29 3.80
CA LEU A 16 -13.05 -20.27 3.02
C LEU A 16 -13.97 -19.54 2.05
N GLN A 17 -14.96 -20.20 1.47
CA GLN A 17 -15.86 -19.58 0.53
C GLN A 17 -16.99 -18.79 1.22
N PHE A 18 -17.61 -19.38 2.25
CA PHE A 18 -18.88 -18.91 2.82
C PHE A 18 -18.75 -18.24 4.18
N THR A 19 -17.53 -18.03 4.69
CA THR A 19 -17.30 -17.32 5.96
C THR A 19 -16.16 -16.31 5.84
N ASN A 20 -15.89 -15.57 6.92
CA ASN A 20 -14.71 -14.74 7.10
C ASN A 20 -13.79 -15.24 8.22
N GLN A 21 -13.93 -16.50 8.65
CA GLN A 21 -13.10 -17.06 9.70
C GLN A 21 -11.72 -17.45 9.18
N ASN A 22 -10.69 -17.20 9.98
CA ASN A 22 -9.34 -17.65 9.66
C ASN A 22 -9.28 -19.18 9.79
N ILE A 23 -8.58 -19.86 8.88
CA ILE A 23 -8.46 -21.32 8.88
C ILE A 23 -7.01 -21.72 9.06
N PHE A 24 -6.77 -22.61 10.02
CA PHE A 24 -5.52 -23.35 10.13
C PHE A 24 -5.73 -24.76 9.58
N LEU A 25 -5.23 -25.01 8.37
CA LEU A 25 -5.31 -26.32 7.73
C LEU A 25 -4.02 -27.10 8.01
N THR A 26 -4.12 -28.08 8.90
CA THR A 26 -3.03 -28.95 9.29
C THR A 26 -3.24 -30.38 8.79
N GLY A 27 -2.24 -31.21 8.98
CA GLY A 27 -2.33 -32.63 8.70
C GLY A 27 -0.96 -33.22 8.43
N LYS A 28 -0.90 -34.54 8.52
CA LYS A 28 0.32 -35.34 8.35
C LYS A 28 0.97 -35.11 6.98
N ALA A 29 2.21 -35.55 6.83
CA ALA A 29 2.88 -35.49 5.54
C ALA A 29 2.12 -36.33 4.50
N GLY A 30 1.89 -35.78 3.31
CA GLY A 30 1.21 -36.50 2.22
C GLY A 30 -0.33 -36.50 2.27
N THR A 31 -0.96 -35.60 3.03
CA THR A 31 -2.43 -35.51 3.14
C THR A 31 -3.12 -34.65 2.07
N GLY A 32 -2.40 -34.18 1.05
CA GLY A 32 -2.98 -33.43 -0.08
C GLY A 32 -3.07 -31.91 0.07
N LYS A 33 -2.45 -31.30 1.08
CA LYS A 33 -2.43 -29.82 1.32
C LYS A 33 -2.09 -28.98 0.08
N THR A 34 -1.00 -29.32 -0.63
CA THR A 34 -0.60 -28.59 -1.85
C THR A 34 -1.62 -28.75 -2.99
N THR A 35 -2.26 -29.92 -3.10
CA THR A 35 -3.31 -30.16 -4.09
C THR A 35 -4.56 -29.32 -3.78
N PHE A 36 -4.93 -29.22 -2.51
CA PHE A 36 -6.01 -28.34 -2.06
C PHE A 36 -5.76 -26.88 -2.44
N LEU A 37 -4.57 -26.35 -2.17
CA LEU A 37 -4.21 -24.98 -2.53
C LEU A 37 -4.34 -24.71 -4.04
N ARG A 38 -3.87 -25.64 -4.89
CA ARG A 38 -3.99 -25.51 -6.35
C ARG A 38 -5.45 -25.50 -6.82
N ASN A 39 -6.32 -26.28 -6.19
CA ASN A 39 -7.74 -26.30 -6.52
C ASN A 39 -8.45 -25.03 -6.02
N LEU A 40 -8.11 -24.56 -4.82
CA LEU A 40 -8.64 -23.32 -4.26
C LEU A 40 -8.34 -22.11 -5.16
N LYS A 41 -7.12 -22.02 -5.71
CA LYS A 41 -6.75 -20.98 -6.69
C LYS A 41 -7.65 -20.94 -7.92
N LYS A 42 -8.16 -22.09 -8.37
CA LYS A 42 -9.01 -22.20 -9.57
C LYS A 42 -10.48 -21.94 -9.29
N GLN A 43 -10.95 -22.22 -8.08
CA GLN A 43 -12.38 -22.26 -7.77
C GLN A 43 -12.85 -21.11 -6.86
N SER A 44 -11.95 -20.49 -6.09
CA SER A 44 -12.32 -19.47 -5.12
C SER A 44 -12.69 -18.14 -5.79
N PRO A 45 -13.84 -17.53 -5.47
CA PRO A 45 -14.21 -16.20 -5.96
C PRO A 45 -13.49 -15.06 -5.21
N LYS A 46 -12.71 -15.38 -4.17
CA LYS A 46 -12.00 -14.39 -3.35
C LYS A 46 -10.69 -13.99 -3.99
N ARG A 47 -10.40 -12.69 -4.02
CA ARG A 47 -9.09 -12.18 -4.45
C ARG A 47 -8.04 -12.63 -3.45
N MET A 48 -7.17 -13.51 -3.92
CA MET A 48 -6.23 -14.21 -3.07
C MET A 48 -4.78 -13.90 -3.42
N VAL A 49 -3.95 -13.85 -2.39
CA VAL A 49 -2.49 -13.81 -2.52
C VAL A 49 -1.93 -15.00 -1.77
N VAL A 50 -0.98 -15.70 -2.39
CA VAL A 50 -0.27 -16.83 -1.78
C VAL A 50 1.12 -16.37 -1.39
N VAL A 51 1.46 -16.54 -0.11
CA VAL A 51 2.78 -16.28 0.44
C VAL A 51 3.36 -17.49 1.15
N ALA A 52 4.69 -17.55 1.22
CA ALA A 52 5.41 -18.55 2.00
C ALA A 52 6.65 -17.92 2.69
N PRO A 53 7.19 -18.54 3.76
CA PRO A 53 8.34 -18.00 4.48
C PRO A 53 9.66 -18.09 3.71
N THR A 54 9.82 -19.07 2.82
CA THR A 54 11.05 -19.31 2.05
C THR A 54 10.82 -19.21 0.54
N GLY A 55 11.87 -18.92 -0.23
CA GLY A 55 11.79 -18.79 -1.69
C GLY A 55 11.33 -20.07 -2.40
N VAL A 56 11.88 -21.23 -2.01
CA VAL A 56 11.49 -22.53 -2.59
C VAL A 56 10.04 -22.88 -2.28
N ALA A 57 9.58 -22.64 -1.04
CA ALA A 57 8.18 -22.86 -0.68
C ALA A 57 7.23 -21.95 -1.47
N ALA A 58 7.62 -20.68 -1.65
CA ALA A 58 6.85 -19.72 -2.45
C ALA A 58 6.69 -20.20 -3.90
N ILE A 59 7.79 -20.62 -4.56
CA ILE A 59 7.74 -21.15 -5.93
C ILE A 59 6.84 -22.39 -6.00
N ASN A 60 6.97 -23.33 -5.05
CA ASN A 60 6.17 -24.56 -5.05
C ASN A 60 4.66 -24.33 -4.84
N ALA A 61 4.32 -23.33 -4.02
CA ALA A 61 2.95 -22.88 -3.79
C ALA A 61 2.40 -22.02 -4.94
N GLY A 62 3.25 -21.63 -5.91
CA GLY A 62 2.93 -20.66 -6.95
C GLY A 62 2.66 -19.27 -6.36
N GLY A 63 3.41 -18.86 -5.35
CA GLY A 63 3.24 -17.58 -4.68
C GLY A 63 4.57 -16.84 -4.55
N VAL A 64 4.61 -15.88 -3.63
CA VAL A 64 5.81 -15.06 -3.36
C VAL A 64 6.22 -15.19 -1.89
N THR A 65 7.40 -14.70 -1.53
CA THR A 65 7.80 -14.71 -0.11
C THR A 65 7.03 -13.67 0.71
N ILE A 66 6.78 -13.96 2.00
CA ILE A 66 6.19 -12.99 2.94
C ILE A 66 6.98 -11.67 2.93
N HIS A 67 8.31 -11.77 2.99
CA HIS A 67 9.21 -10.62 3.04
C HIS A 67 9.11 -9.75 1.78
N SER A 68 9.08 -10.35 0.58
CA SER A 68 8.94 -9.60 -0.67
C SER A 68 7.55 -8.97 -0.83
N PHE A 69 6.49 -9.71 -0.47
CA PHE A 69 5.12 -9.21 -0.58
C PHE A 69 4.81 -8.09 0.41
N PHE A 70 5.20 -8.20 1.67
CA PHE A 70 4.94 -7.16 2.68
C PHE A 70 6.10 -6.16 2.83
N GLN A 71 7.19 -6.31 2.05
CA GLN A 71 8.42 -5.50 2.13
C GLN A 71 9.01 -5.41 3.55
N MET A 72 8.87 -6.50 4.30
CA MET A 72 9.34 -6.62 5.69
C MET A 72 10.85 -6.85 5.72
N SER A 73 11.50 -6.39 6.79
CA SER A 73 12.90 -6.72 7.07
C SER A 73 13.02 -8.16 7.61
N PHE A 74 14.20 -8.76 7.44
CA PHE A 74 14.47 -10.13 7.91
C PHE A 74 14.72 -10.22 9.43
N GLY A 75 14.92 -9.08 10.10
CA GLY A 75 15.14 -9.01 11.55
C GLY A 75 13.85 -9.16 12.37
N PRO A 76 13.96 -9.24 13.71
CA PRO A 76 12.82 -9.34 14.60
C PRO A 76 11.92 -8.10 14.50
N GLN A 77 10.61 -8.31 14.42
CA GLN A 77 9.61 -7.24 14.38
C GLN A 77 9.05 -7.01 15.79
N ILE A 78 9.37 -5.88 16.41
CA ILE A 78 8.87 -5.58 17.76
C ILE A 78 7.43 -5.06 17.64
N PRO A 79 6.47 -5.60 18.41
CA PRO A 79 5.10 -5.08 18.45
C PRO A 79 5.09 -3.61 18.87
N VAL A 80 4.47 -2.77 18.04
CA VAL A 80 4.19 -1.38 18.39
C VAL A 80 2.73 -1.28 18.81
N ASP A 81 2.48 -0.65 19.97
CA ASP A 81 1.14 -0.40 20.47
C ASP A 81 0.33 0.41 19.43
N PRO A 82 -0.83 -0.09 18.96
CA PRO A 82 -1.68 0.61 18.00
C PRO A 82 -2.05 2.04 18.43
N ASP A 83 -2.21 2.28 19.74
CA ASP A 83 -2.60 3.59 20.27
C ASP A 83 -1.40 4.54 20.45
N GLN A 84 -0.17 4.01 20.44
CA GLN A 84 1.07 4.79 20.48
C GLN A 84 1.64 5.10 19.09
N GLN A 85 0.92 4.77 18.01
CA GLN A 85 1.26 5.26 16.68
C GLN A 85 1.16 6.78 16.66
N ARG A 86 2.30 7.44 16.94
CA ARG A 86 2.49 8.88 16.78
C ARG A 86 1.90 9.29 15.42
N GLN A 87 1.13 10.38 15.43
CA GLN A 87 0.88 11.15 14.21
C GLN A 87 2.23 11.30 13.52
N VAL A 88 2.38 10.71 12.35
CA VAL A 88 3.58 10.89 11.54
C VAL A 88 3.57 12.36 11.14
N ALA A 89 4.25 13.19 11.91
CA ALA A 89 4.66 14.51 11.47
C ALA A 89 5.47 14.26 10.20
N VAL A 90 4.94 14.70 9.07
CA VAL A 90 5.74 14.85 7.86
C VAL A 90 6.80 15.90 8.22
N PRO A 91 8.09 15.54 8.32
CA PRO A 91 9.12 16.55 8.55
C PRO A 91 9.05 17.52 7.38
N ALA A 92 9.12 18.83 7.66
CA ALA A 92 9.13 19.87 6.64
C ALA A 92 10.26 19.68 5.60
N ASP A 93 11.28 18.87 5.94
CA ASP A 93 12.51 18.70 5.17
C ASP A 93 12.61 17.38 4.38
N GLY A 94 11.53 16.61 4.22
CA GLY A 94 11.50 15.47 3.28
C GLY A 94 12.35 14.24 3.64
N ASN A 95 13.16 14.30 4.70
CA ASN A 95 13.89 13.13 5.21
C ASN A 95 12.97 12.27 6.08
N VAL A 96 12.48 11.18 5.49
CA VAL A 96 11.65 10.17 6.14
C VAL A 96 12.47 9.47 7.21
N ALA A 97 11.95 9.39 8.44
CA ALA A 97 12.52 8.58 9.52
C ALA A 97 12.81 7.16 9.01
N ALA A 98 14.04 6.69 9.23
CA ALA A 98 14.49 5.36 8.89
C ALA A 98 13.54 4.30 9.49
N GLY A 99 12.78 3.61 8.64
CA GLY A 99 11.97 2.46 9.06
C GLY A 99 10.68 2.22 8.27
N ILE A 100 10.10 3.24 7.62
CA ILE A 100 8.79 3.09 6.94
C ILE A 100 8.96 3.15 5.42
N LYS A 101 9.15 1.98 4.79
CA LYS A 101 9.10 1.85 3.32
C LYS A 101 7.69 2.17 2.83
N ARG A 102 7.51 3.27 2.09
CA ARG A 102 6.23 3.60 1.46
C ARG A 102 5.94 2.62 0.32
N PHE A 103 4.80 1.94 0.39
CA PHE A 103 4.33 1.11 -0.72
C PHE A 103 3.95 1.96 -1.94
N SER A 104 4.13 1.40 -3.13
CA SER A 104 3.61 2.01 -4.36
C SER A 104 2.08 2.08 -4.33
N ARG A 105 1.49 2.97 -5.14
CA ARG A 105 0.03 3.11 -5.24
C ARG A 105 -0.65 1.80 -5.63
N GLU A 106 -0.08 1.09 -6.60
CA GLU A 106 -0.53 -0.22 -7.04
C GLU A 106 -0.55 -1.22 -5.87
N LYS A 107 0.55 -1.31 -5.12
CA LYS A 107 0.65 -2.23 -3.98
C LYS A 107 -0.34 -1.88 -2.86
N ILE A 108 -0.58 -0.59 -2.61
CA ILE A 108 -1.64 -0.15 -1.69
C ILE A 108 -3.01 -0.61 -2.17
N ASN A 109 -3.28 -0.56 -3.48
CA ASN A 109 -4.53 -1.03 -4.04
C ASN A 109 -4.67 -2.55 -3.91
N ILE A 110 -3.61 -3.34 -4.13
CA ILE A 110 -3.58 -4.79 -3.87
C ILE A 110 -3.94 -5.08 -2.40
N MET A 111 -3.30 -4.39 -1.45
CA MET A 111 -3.58 -4.57 -0.01
C MET A 111 -5.04 -4.24 0.34
N ARG A 112 -5.65 -3.27 -0.35
CA ARG A 112 -7.06 -2.88 -0.15
C ARG A 112 -8.03 -3.86 -0.78
N SER A 113 -7.67 -4.49 -1.90
CA SER A 113 -8.52 -5.45 -2.62
C SER A 113 -8.39 -6.87 -2.08
N LEU A 114 -7.32 -7.19 -1.34
CA LEU A 114 -7.08 -8.53 -0.81
C LEU A 114 -8.22 -9.03 0.08
N ASP A 115 -8.82 -10.16 -0.27
CA ASP A 115 -9.91 -10.80 0.49
C ASP A 115 -9.42 -12.01 1.30
N LEU A 116 -8.49 -12.79 0.71
CA LEU A 116 -7.91 -14.00 1.29
C LEU A 116 -6.38 -13.98 1.21
N LEU A 117 -5.69 -14.13 2.32
CA LEU A 117 -4.23 -14.35 2.35
C LEU A 117 -3.96 -15.82 2.69
N VAL A 118 -3.32 -16.53 1.76
CA VAL A 118 -2.83 -17.89 2.01
C VAL A 118 -1.38 -17.83 2.44
N ILE A 119 -1.07 -18.46 3.57
CA ILE A 119 0.30 -18.63 4.06
C ILE A 119 0.61 -20.11 4.07
N ASP A 120 1.40 -20.56 3.09
CA ASP A 120 1.91 -21.94 3.05
C ASP A 120 3.14 -22.08 3.95
N GLU A 121 3.36 -23.27 4.50
CA GLU A 121 4.38 -23.57 5.51
C GLU A 121 4.32 -22.64 6.75
N ILE A 122 3.11 -22.38 7.28
CA ILE A 122 2.89 -21.50 8.44
C ILE A 122 3.69 -21.94 9.68
N SER A 123 4.02 -23.23 9.82
CA SER A 123 4.82 -23.75 10.94
C SER A 123 6.22 -23.14 11.01
N MET A 124 6.76 -22.64 9.89
CA MET A 124 8.04 -21.94 9.85
C MET A 124 7.92 -20.43 10.09
N VAL A 125 6.71 -19.90 10.20
CA VAL A 125 6.46 -18.46 10.38
C VAL A 125 6.51 -18.13 11.87
N ARG A 126 7.32 -17.11 12.21
CA ARG A 126 7.41 -16.62 13.58
C ARG A 126 6.21 -15.73 13.95
N ALA A 127 5.89 -15.64 15.24
CA ALA A 127 4.82 -14.79 15.77
C ALA A 127 4.94 -13.31 15.35
N ASP A 128 6.16 -12.76 15.41
CA ASP A 128 6.46 -11.37 15.06
C ASP A 128 6.19 -11.05 13.58
N ILE A 129 6.48 -12.00 12.70
CA ILE A 129 6.20 -11.86 11.27
C ILE A 129 4.69 -11.79 11.03
N LEU A 130 3.90 -12.62 11.72
CA LEU A 130 2.45 -12.61 11.57
C LEU A 130 1.82 -11.30 12.10
N ASP A 131 2.34 -10.75 13.21
CA ASP A 131 1.91 -9.43 13.70
C ASP A 131 2.37 -8.28 12.79
N GLY A 132 3.52 -8.40 12.14
CA GLY A 132 3.96 -7.46 11.11
C GLY A 132 3.04 -7.46 9.88
N ILE A 133 2.56 -8.64 9.46
CA ILE A 133 1.51 -8.76 8.42
C ILE A 133 0.24 -8.02 8.86
N ASP A 134 -0.21 -8.22 10.10
CA ASP A 134 -1.36 -7.53 10.68
C ASP A 134 -1.19 -6.00 10.67
N GLU A 135 -0.03 -5.48 11.06
CA GLU A 135 0.27 -4.04 11.03
C GLU A 135 0.11 -3.46 9.62
N VAL A 136 0.70 -4.11 8.62
CA VAL A 136 0.64 -3.65 7.22
C VAL A 136 -0.80 -3.67 6.70
N LEU A 137 -1.56 -4.73 6.96
CA LEU A 137 -2.95 -4.84 6.51
C LEU A 137 -3.87 -3.86 7.24
N ARG A 138 -3.69 -3.63 8.54
CA ARG A 138 -4.41 -2.59 9.30
C ARG A 138 -4.12 -1.20 8.76
N ARG A 139 -2.87 -0.93 8.39
CA ARG A 139 -2.44 0.37 7.84
C ARG A 139 -3.11 0.70 6.51
N TYR A 140 -3.19 -0.26 5.60
CA TYR A 140 -3.62 0.00 4.23
C TYR A 140 -5.08 -0.38 3.92
N LYS A 141 -5.68 -1.33 4.66
CA LYS A 141 -7.05 -1.81 4.46
C LYS A 141 -8.03 -1.31 5.53
N ASN A 142 -7.95 -1.82 6.77
CA ASN A 142 -8.83 -1.39 7.86
C ASN A 142 -8.13 -1.42 9.22
N ARG A 143 -7.87 -0.24 9.80
CA ARG A 143 -7.10 -0.10 11.05
C ARG A 143 -7.74 -0.74 12.28
N TYR A 144 -9.05 -0.99 12.26
CA TYR A 144 -9.83 -1.45 13.41
C TYR A 144 -10.10 -2.96 13.43
N LYS A 145 -9.75 -3.69 12.36
CA LYS A 145 -9.96 -5.13 12.27
C LYS A 145 -8.60 -5.85 12.25
N PRO A 146 -8.42 -6.97 12.97
CA PRO A 146 -7.25 -7.84 12.81
C PRO A 146 -7.03 -8.18 11.33
N PHE A 147 -5.77 -8.16 10.90
CA PHE A 147 -5.33 -8.37 9.52
C PHE A 147 -6.07 -7.48 8.51
N GLY A 148 -6.50 -6.28 8.92
CA GLY A 148 -7.30 -5.40 8.07
C GLY A 148 -8.66 -5.98 7.65
N GLY A 149 -9.13 -7.04 8.32
CA GLY A 149 -10.30 -7.82 7.92
C GLY A 149 -10.07 -8.72 6.70
N VAL A 150 -8.82 -9.06 6.37
CA VAL A 150 -8.47 -10.13 5.42
C VAL A 150 -8.65 -11.49 6.13
N GLN A 151 -9.24 -12.46 5.43
CA GLN A 151 -9.31 -13.83 5.93
C GLN A 151 -7.96 -14.52 5.70
N LEU A 152 -7.49 -15.29 6.68
CA LEU A 152 -6.26 -16.06 6.57
C LEU A 152 -6.56 -17.53 6.30
N LEU A 153 -5.81 -18.13 5.37
CA LEU A 153 -5.65 -19.58 5.25
C LEU A 153 -4.20 -19.91 5.58
N MET A 154 -3.98 -20.52 6.74
CA MET A 154 -2.66 -20.93 7.23
C MET A 154 -2.51 -22.43 6.99
N ILE A 155 -1.58 -22.83 6.14
CA ILE A 155 -1.34 -24.23 5.77
C ILE A 155 0.01 -24.65 6.34
N GLY A 156 0.08 -25.77 7.06
CA GLY A 156 1.35 -26.29 7.55
C GLY A 156 1.21 -27.47 8.49
N ASP A 157 2.33 -27.96 8.98
CA ASP A 157 2.39 -29.05 9.96
C ASP A 157 3.38 -28.65 11.05
N LEU A 158 2.86 -28.34 12.24
CA LEU A 158 3.66 -27.88 13.38
C LEU A 158 4.66 -28.92 13.87
N GLN A 159 4.43 -30.19 13.54
CA GLN A 159 5.29 -31.29 13.97
C GLN A 159 6.42 -31.60 12.99
N GLN A 160 6.47 -30.90 11.84
CA GLN A 160 7.58 -31.01 10.89
C GLN A 160 8.76 -30.14 11.31
N LEU A 161 8.75 -28.86 10.93
CA LEU A 161 9.87 -27.96 11.18
C LEU A 161 9.36 -26.70 11.87
N ALA A 162 9.98 -26.38 13.01
CA ALA A 162 9.76 -25.14 13.72
C ALA A 162 10.45 -23.96 13.02
N PRO A 163 10.06 -22.71 13.34
CA PRO A 163 10.77 -21.54 12.86
C PRO A 163 12.23 -21.56 13.31
N VAL A 164 13.15 -21.22 12.40
CA VAL A 164 14.57 -21.07 12.78
C VAL A 164 14.75 -19.70 13.42
N VAL A 165 14.99 -19.67 14.73
CA VAL A 165 15.19 -18.44 15.51
C VAL A 165 16.58 -18.45 16.13
N LYS A 166 17.36 -17.40 15.88
CA LYS A 166 18.66 -17.22 16.54
C LYS A 166 18.45 -16.81 17.99
N GLU A 167 19.38 -17.18 18.87
CA GLU A 167 19.29 -16.84 20.30
C GLU A 167 19.18 -15.32 20.53
N ASP A 168 19.95 -14.53 19.78
CA ASP A 168 19.90 -13.07 19.83
C ASP A 168 18.54 -12.51 19.40
N ASP A 169 17.95 -13.06 18.32
CA ASP A 169 16.61 -12.65 17.86
C ASP A 169 15.55 -13.02 18.90
N TRP A 170 15.66 -14.20 19.50
CA TRP A 170 14.73 -14.64 20.54
C TRP A 170 14.85 -13.80 21.82
N ALA A 171 16.05 -13.40 22.21
CA ALA A 171 16.26 -12.54 23.37
C ALA A 171 15.50 -11.20 23.24
N ILE A 172 15.38 -10.67 22.02
CA ILE A 172 14.62 -9.45 21.72
C ILE A 172 13.11 -9.69 21.75
N LEU A 173 12.65 -10.85 21.26
CA LEU A 173 11.23 -11.17 21.09
C LEU A 173 10.56 -11.74 22.35
N LYS A 174 11.34 -12.42 23.20
CA LYS A 174 10.86 -13.11 24.41
C LYS A 174 10.04 -12.24 25.38
N PRO A 175 10.31 -10.93 25.55
CA PRO A 175 9.46 -10.07 26.40
C PRO A 175 8.04 -9.84 25.85
N TYR A 176 7.83 -10.04 24.55
CA TYR A 176 6.57 -9.75 23.86
C TYR A 176 5.75 -11.00 23.55
N TYR A 177 6.42 -12.14 23.35
CA TYR A 177 5.80 -13.38 22.89
C TYR A 177 6.07 -14.54 23.85
N ASP A 178 5.03 -15.31 24.15
CA ASP A 178 5.14 -16.52 24.97
C ASP A 178 6.04 -17.56 24.29
N THR A 179 5.90 -17.71 22.97
CA THR A 179 6.72 -18.61 22.12
C THR A 179 6.99 -17.99 20.75
N CYS A 180 7.95 -18.55 20.01
CA CYS A 180 8.28 -18.05 18.68
C CYS A 180 7.27 -18.46 17.60
N PHE A 181 6.39 -19.42 17.85
CA PHE A 181 5.47 -19.96 16.85
C PHE A 181 4.36 -18.97 16.48
N PHE A 182 3.86 -19.07 15.25
CA PHE A 182 2.83 -18.18 14.72
C PHE A 182 1.60 -18.01 15.62
N PHE A 183 1.20 -19.05 16.36
CA PHE A 183 0.04 -19.02 17.26
C PHE A 183 0.23 -18.12 18.49
N SER A 184 1.46 -17.67 18.77
CA SER A 184 1.73 -16.66 19.79
C SER A 184 1.45 -15.23 19.33
N SER A 185 1.12 -15.00 18.05
CA SER A 185 0.77 -13.68 17.49
C SER A 185 -0.38 -13.02 18.24
N HIS A 186 -0.22 -11.74 18.58
CA HIS A 186 -1.28 -10.97 19.23
C HIS A 186 -2.46 -10.74 18.30
N ALA A 187 -2.19 -10.49 17.01
CA ALA A 187 -3.22 -10.33 15.99
C ALA A 187 -4.06 -11.60 15.82
N LEU A 188 -3.40 -12.76 15.78
CA LEU A 188 -4.11 -14.04 15.66
C LEU A 188 -4.94 -14.32 16.92
N LYS A 189 -4.39 -14.12 18.12
CA LYS A 189 -5.12 -14.27 19.39
C LYS A 189 -6.34 -13.34 19.52
N ARG A 190 -6.29 -12.13 18.94
CA ARG A 190 -7.45 -11.21 18.85
C ARG A 190 -8.48 -11.63 17.81
N SER A 191 -8.09 -12.47 16.85
CA SER A 191 -8.98 -13.04 15.84
C SER A 191 -9.48 -14.42 16.28
N LYS A 192 -10.59 -14.87 15.68
CA LYS A 192 -10.98 -16.29 15.79
C LYS A 192 -10.41 -17.03 14.58
N PHE A 193 -9.87 -18.22 14.81
CA PHE A 193 -9.50 -19.15 13.75
C PHE A 193 -9.99 -20.55 14.08
N THR A 194 -10.18 -21.35 13.04
CA THR A 194 -10.65 -22.73 13.13
C THR A 194 -9.59 -23.66 12.59
N GLY A 195 -9.24 -24.68 13.38
CA GLY A 195 -8.26 -25.70 13.01
C GLY A 195 -8.93 -26.89 12.33
N ILE A 196 -8.45 -27.29 11.15
CA ILE A 196 -8.92 -28.46 10.42
C ILE A 196 -7.73 -29.38 10.19
N GLU A 197 -7.78 -30.62 10.69
CA GLU A 197 -6.74 -31.62 10.46
C GLU A 197 -7.16 -32.61 9.37
N LEU A 198 -6.27 -32.79 8.39
CA LEU A 198 -6.43 -33.80 7.35
C LEU A 198 -5.89 -35.15 7.83
N ASN A 199 -6.79 -36.13 7.91
CA ASN A 199 -6.47 -37.46 8.44
C ASN A 199 -6.01 -38.46 7.37
N HIS A 200 -6.49 -38.31 6.12
CA HIS A 200 -6.21 -39.27 5.06
C HIS A 200 -4.82 -39.07 4.45
N ILE A 201 -3.94 -40.06 4.64
CA ILE A 201 -2.56 -40.06 4.13
C ILE A 201 -2.54 -40.75 2.76
N PHE A 202 -2.14 -40.03 1.71
CA PHE A 202 -2.02 -40.61 0.35
C PHE A 202 -0.61 -41.14 0.05
N ARG A 203 0.38 -40.80 0.87
CA ARG A 203 1.81 -41.05 0.58
C ARG A 203 2.27 -42.44 1.00
N GLN A 204 1.96 -42.85 2.22
CA GLN A 204 2.31 -44.16 2.77
C GLN A 204 1.10 -45.09 2.64
N SER A 205 1.35 -46.35 2.25
CA SER A 205 0.33 -47.39 2.18
C SER A 205 0.43 -48.41 3.32
N ASP A 206 1.56 -48.45 4.04
CA ASP A 206 1.79 -49.36 5.15
C ASP A 206 1.25 -48.78 6.47
N GLN A 207 0.15 -49.36 6.96
CA GLN A 207 -0.47 -48.94 8.21
C GLN A 207 0.47 -49.04 9.40
N LYS A 208 1.32 -50.08 9.45
CA LYS A 208 2.25 -50.29 10.56
C LYS A 208 3.28 -49.17 10.62
N PHE A 209 3.83 -48.78 9.48
CA PHE A 209 4.76 -47.66 9.40
C PHE A 209 4.07 -46.31 9.68
N ILE A 210 2.83 -46.12 9.22
CA ILE A 210 2.02 -44.94 9.56
C ILE A 210 1.86 -44.82 11.08
N ASP A 211 1.55 -45.90 11.77
CA ASP A 211 1.34 -45.91 13.22
C ASP A 211 2.64 -45.59 13.97
N LEU A 212 3.78 -46.14 13.52
CA LEU A 212 5.11 -45.78 14.05
C LEU A 212 5.41 -44.29 13.86
N LEU A 213 5.18 -43.75 12.66
CA LEU A 213 5.38 -42.33 12.38
C LEU A 213 4.47 -41.44 13.22
N ASN A 214 3.23 -41.87 13.49
CA ASN A 214 2.30 -41.14 14.36
C ASN A 214 2.77 -41.14 15.80
N LYS A 215 3.30 -42.27 16.31
CA LYS A 215 3.92 -42.31 17.65
C LYS A 215 5.14 -41.39 17.75
N VAL A 216 5.96 -41.30 16.70
CA VAL A 216 7.09 -40.35 16.66
C VAL A 216 6.59 -38.91 16.64
N ARG A 217 5.58 -38.63 15.81
CA ARG A 217 4.91 -37.32 15.69
C ARG A 217 4.38 -36.89 17.06
N GLU A 218 3.41 -37.63 17.60
CA GLU A 218 2.71 -37.35 18.85
C GLU A 218 3.58 -37.49 20.11
N ASN A 219 4.86 -37.83 19.96
CA ASN A 219 5.79 -38.02 21.05
C ASN A 219 5.33 -39.11 22.05
N ARG A 220 4.77 -40.19 21.52
CA ARG A 220 4.29 -41.39 22.24
C ARG A 220 5.14 -42.61 21.90
N MET A 221 6.46 -42.42 21.76
CA MET A 221 7.36 -43.55 21.50
C MET A 221 7.53 -44.38 22.78
N ASP A 222 6.99 -45.58 22.78
CA ASP A 222 7.27 -46.59 23.80
C ASP A 222 8.56 -47.36 23.46
N ALA A 223 9.08 -48.13 24.43
CA ALA A 223 10.29 -48.93 24.24
C ALA A 223 10.16 -49.92 23.07
N ALA A 224 8.96 -50.43 22.79
CA ALA A 224 8.68 -51.34 21.68
C ALA A 224 8.82 -50.63 20.32
N THR A 225 8.29 -49.41 20.20
CA THR A 225 8.37 -48.54 19.01
C THR A 225 9.81 -48.17 18.71
N LEU A 226 10.57 -47.82 19.74
CA LEU A 226 11.99 -47.48 19.60
C LEU A 226 12.82 -48.72 19.21
N GLN A 227 12.51 -49.89 19.79
CA GLN A 227 13.13 -51.15 19.40
C GLN A 227 12.83 -51.49 17.93
N GLU A 228 11.58 -51.34 17.50
CA GLU A 228 11.14 -51.58 16.13
C GLU A 228 11.82 -50.66 15.12
N LEU A 229 11.88 -49.35 15.38
CA LEU A 229 12.62 -48.42 14.53
C LEU A 229 14.13 -48.77 14.50
N ASN A 230 14.70 -49.13 15.65
CA ASN A 230 16.12 -49.49 15.74
C ASN A 230 16.48 -50.84 15.11
N GLN A 231 15.50 -51.70 14.75
CA GLN A 231 15.77 -52.85 13.87
C GLN A 231 16.30 -52.41 12.49
N ARG A 232 16.03 -51.15 12.10
CA ARG A 232 16.53 -50.55 10.86
C ARG A 232 17.93 -49.97 10.99
N HIS A 233 18.55 -50.04 12.17
CA HIS A 233 19.94 -49.62 12.36
C HIS A 233 20.90 -50.70 11.86
N ILE A 234 21.64 -50.37 10.80
CA ILE A 234 22.62 -51.27 10.20
C ILE A 234 23.99 -50.59 10.29
N GLN A 235 24.84 -51.10 11.18
CA GLN A 235 26.15 -50.51 11.41
C GLN A 235 27.04 -50.65 10.17
N GLY A 236 27.64 -49.54 9.73
CA GLY A 236 28.54 -49.54 8.57
C GLY A 236 27.84 -49.82 7.24
N PHE A 237 26.52 -49.60 7.16
CA PHE A 237 25.76 -49.80 5.93
C PHE A 237 26.32 -48.93 4.80
N ASN A 238 26.82 -49.60 3.76
CA ASN A 238 27.26 -48.98 2.52
C ASN A 238 26.52 -49.67 1.37
N PRO A 239 25.39 -49.09 0.90
CA PRO A 239 24.58 -49.72 -0.14
C PRO A 239 25.38 -49.84 -1.43
N GLU A 240 25.08 -50.89 -2.21
CA GLU A 240 25.58 -50.97 -3.58
C GLU A 240 25.04 -49.79 -4.41
N GLU A 241 25.84 -49.29 -5.36
CA GLU A 241 25.47 -48.11 -6.17
C GLU A 241 24.18 -48.27 -6.99
N LYS A 242 23.67 -49.50 -7.14
CA LYS A 242 22.44 -49.82 -7.87
C LYS A 242 21.18 -49.67 -7.03
N GLU A 243 21.30 -49.57 -5.71
CA GLU A 243 20.14 -49.63 -4.81
C GLU A 243 19.42 -48.29 -4.64
N GLY A 244 20.02 -47.18 -5.08
CA GLY A 244 19.35 -45.86 -5.17
C GLY A 244 19.03 -45.19 -3.84
N TYR A 245 19.77 -45.50 -2.76
CA TYR A 245 19.60 -44.84 -1.46
C TYR A 245 20.01 -43.36 -1.51
N ILE A 246 19.22 -42.50 -0.86
CA ILE A 246 19.59 -41.12 -0.57
C ILE A 246 19.91 -40.93 0.92
N THR A 247 21.00 -40.23 1.23
CA THR A 247 21.38 -39.93 2.61
C THR A 247 20.77 -38.60 3.06
N LEU A 248 19.99 -38.63 4.15
CA LEU A 248 19.45 -37.45 4.81
C LEU A 248 20.42 -36.97 5.89
N THR A 249 20.93 -35.76 5.70
CA THR A 249 21.92 -35.12 6.58
C THR A 249 21.31 -33.92 7.29
N THR A 250 21.94 -33.43 8.35
CA THR A 250 21.40 -32.29 9.12
C THR A 250 21.89 -30.95 8.60
N HIS A 251 23.09 -30.90 8.02
CA HIS A 251 23.72 -29.66 7.54
C HIS A 251 24.05 -29.69 6.05
N ASN A 252 23.93 -28.53 5.39
CA ASN A 252 24.21 -28.39 3.95
C ASN A 252 25.63 -28.84 3.58
N TYR A 253 26.64 -28.49 4.40
CA TYR A 253 28.04 -28.85 4.11
C TYR A 253 28.25 -30.37 4.04
N GLN A 254 27.55 -31.16 4.88
CA GLN A 254 27.65 -32.62 4.88
C GLN A 254 27.08 -33.20 3.58
N SER A 255 25.91 -32.72 3.17
CA SER A 255 25.29 -33.16 1.90
C SER A 255 26.18 -32.85 0.69
N GLN A 256 26.81 -31.67 0.66
CA GLN A 256 27.73 -31.27 -0.40
C GLN A 256 28.98 -32.13 -0.41
N GLN A 257 29.59 -32.41 0.74
CA GLN A 257 30.76 -33.28 0.82
C GLN A 257 30.48 -34.70 0.28
N ILE A 258 29.33 -35.29 0.65
CA ILE A 258 28.94 -36.62 0.15
C ILE A 258 28.71 -36.59 -1.36
N ASN A 259 27.95 -35.60 -1.85
CA ASN A 259 27.66 -35.48 -3.28
C ASN A 259 28.93 -35.27 -4.10
N ASN A 260 29.82 -34.37 -3.68
CA ASN A 260 31.08 -34.11 -4.37
C ASN A 260 31.99 -35.33 -4.36
N SER A 261 32.17 -35.98 -3.20
CA SER A 261 33.00 -37.18 -3.08
C SER A 261 32.49 -38.32 -3.97
N LYS A 262 31.17 -38.51 -4.08
CA LYS A 262 30.59 -39.53 -4.95
C LYS A 262 30.71 -39.16 -6.44
N LEU A 263 30.56 -37.89 -6.79
CA LEU A 263 30.76 -37.41 -8.16
C LEU A 263 32.23 -37.53 -8.60
N ASP A 264 33.18 -37.25 -7.71
CA ASP A 264 34.62 -37.31 -7.98
C ASP A 264 35.09 -38.76 -8.24
N LYS A 265 34.46 -39.74 -7.60
CA LYS A 265 34.74 -41.17 -7.81
C LYS A 265 34.33 -41.70 -9.19
N LEU A 266 33.49 -40.98 -9.93
CA LEU A 266 33.10 -41.37 -11.29
C LEU A 266 34.20 -40.99 -12.28
N ASN A 267 34.74 -41.99 -13.00
CA ASN A 267 35.80 -41.84 -14.00
C ASN A 267 35.29 -41.32 -15.37
N THR A 268 34.02 -40.96 -15.46
CA THR A 268 33.39 -40.42 -16.67
C THR A 268 33.64 -38.91 -16.80
N LYS A 269 33.51 -38.40 -18.04
CA LYS A 269 33.69 -36.97 -18.35
C LYS A 269 32.70 -36.12 -17.52
N SER A 270 33.20 -35.04 -16.93
CA SER A 270 32.36 -34.03 -16.25
C SER A 270 31.73 -33.09 -17.26
N HIS A 271 30.42 -32.86 -17.12
CA HIS A 271 29.64 -31.91 -17.90
C HIS A 271 29.10 -30.83 -16.96
N ARG A 272 29.24 -29.57 -17.36
CA ARG A 272 28.80 -28.41 -16.56
C ARG A 272 27.76 -27.62 -17.33
N PHE A 273 26.61 -27.43 -16.71
CA PHE A 273 25.49 -26.69 -17.30
C PHE A 273 25.24 -25.42 -16.50
N LYS A 274 25.42 -24.26 -17.15
CA LYS A 274 25.07 -22.98 -16.53
C LYS A 274 23.59 -22.68 -16.74
N ALA A 275 22.92 -22.25 -15.68
CA ALA A 275 21.55 -21.81 -15.72
C ALA A 275 21.45 -20.48 -16.49
N GLU A 276 20.36 -20.32 -17.23
CA GLU A 276 20.01 -19.06 -17.86
C GLU A 276 19.06 -18.31 -16.94
N VAL A 277 19.45 -17.13 -16.47
CA VAL A 277 18.64 -16.28 -15.59
C VAL A 277 18.29 -14.98 -16.32
N LYS A 278 17.00 -14.69 -16.44
CA LYS A 278 16.48 -13.46 -17.06
C LYS A 278 15.66 -12.68 -16.04
N GLY A 279 15.74 -11.35 -16.08
CA GLY A 279 14.97 -10.47 -15.19
C GLY A 279 15.38 -10.58 -13.71
N GLU A 280 14.42 -10.36 -12.81
CA GLU A 280 14.63 -10.35 -11.36
C GLU A 280 14.37 -11.74 -10.75
N PHE A 281 15.44 -12.50 -10.49
CA PHE A 281 15.37 -13.80 -9.82
C PHE A 281 16.46 -13.91 -8.74
N PRO A 282 16.13 -13.77 -7.44
CA PRO A 282 17.12 -13.79 -6.36
C PRO A 282 17.81 -15.15 -6.19
N GLU A 283 19.13 -15.15 -5.97
CA GLU A 283 19.95 -16.37 -5.86
C GLU A 283 19.49 -17.34 -4.76
N TYR A 284 19.06 -16.80 -3.61
CA TYR A 284 18.56 -17.61 -2.49
C TYR A 284 17.24 -18.34 -2.80
N SER A 285 16.56 -17.98 -3.88
CA SER A 285 15.33 -18.60 -4.36
C SER A 285 15.57 -19.60 -5.49
N TYR A 286 16.83 -19.82 -5.93
CA TYR A 286 17.09 -20.74 -7.03
C TYR A 286 16.61 -22.16 -6.71
N PRO A 287 15.82 -22.77 -7.60
CA PRO A 287 15.21 -24.09 -7.35
C PRO A 287 16.24 -25.23 -7.48
N THR A 288 17.32 -25.02 -8.24
CA THR A 288 18.45 -25.95 -8.37
C THR A 288 19.77 -25.19 -8.51
N ASP A 289 20.88 -25.91 -8.64
CA ASP A 289 22.22 -25.33 -8.70
C ASP A 289 22.39 -24.47 -9.99
N PRO A 290 22.87 -23.22 -9.87
CA PRO A 290 23.06 -22.34 -11.04
C PRO A 290 24.17 -22.85 -11.96
N GLU A 291 25.18 -23.53 -11.42
CA GLU A 291 26.14 -24.32 -12.19
C GLU A 291 25.98 -25.79 -11.80
N LEU A 292 25.31 -26.55 -12.67
CA LEU A 292 25.00 -27.95 -12.44
C LEU A 292 26.11 -28.83 -13.04
N GLU A 293 26.89 -29.47 -12.17
CA GLU A 293 27.95 -30.40 -12.58
C GLU A 293 27.46 -31.85 -12.50
N LEU A 294 27.53 -32.57 -13.62
CA LEU A 294 27.01 -33.93 -13.77
C LEU A 294 28.00 -34.82 -14.52
N LYS A 295 27.90 -36.12 -14.27
CA LYS A 295 28.67 -37.17 -14.92
C LYS A 295 27.75 -38.34 -15.27
N VAL A 296 28.03 -39.06 -16.36
CA VAL A 296 27.35 -40.33 -16.65
C VAL A 296 27.57 -41.28 -15.47
N GLY A 297 26.49 -41.84 -14.95
CA GLY A 297 26.46 -42.63 -13.72
C GLY A 297 26.16 -41.85 -12.45
N ALA A 298 26.00 -40.52 -12.50
CA ALA A 298 25.62 -39.75 -11.32
C ALA A 298 24.18 -40.06 -10.86
N GLN A 299 23.96 -40.12 -9.56
CA GLN A 299 22.63 -40.22 -8.96
C GLN A 299 22.03 -38.81 -8.84
N VAL A 300 20.88 -38.62 -9.48
CA VAL A 300 20.19 -37.34 -9.53
C VAL A 300 18.75 -37.47 -9.07
N MET A 301 18.18 -36.35 -8.64
CA MET A 301 16.79 -36.23 -8.24
C MET A 301 16.13 -35.14 -9.05
N PHE A 302 14.90 -35.39 -9.48
CA PHE A 302 14.07 -34.41 -10.15
C PHE A 302 13.58 -33.35 -9.17
N VAL A 303 13.70 -32.06 -9.51
CA VAL A 303 13.26 -30.94 -8.65
C VAL A 303 11.97 -30.26 -9.13
N LYS A 304 11.33 -30.81 -10.17
CA LYS A 304 10.08 -30.31 -10.75
C LYS A 304 9.17 -31.48 -11.10
N ASN A 305 7.86 -31.24 -11.16
CA ASN A 305 6.91 -32.23 -11.68
C ASN A 305 6.78 -32.08 -13.19
N ASP A 306 6.76 -33.21 -13.90
CA ASP A 306 6.58 -33.24 -15.34
C ASP A 306 5.11 -33.03 -15.72
N THR A 307 4.87 -32.31 -16.82
CA THR A 307 3.52 -32.10 -17.37
C THR A 307 2.93 -33.40 -17.91
N GLU A 308 3.77 -34.25 -18.49
CA GLU A 308 3.39 -35.59 -19.00
C GLU A 308 3.39 -36.65 -17.90
N LYS A 309 3.71 -36.27 -16.66
CA LYS A 309 3.77 -37.13 -15.47
C LYS A 309 4.78 -38.28 -15.56
N ARG A 310 5.83 -38.16 -16.40
CA ARG A 310 6.92 -39.17 -16.48
C ARG A 310 7.78 -39.17 -15.21
N PHE A 311 7.94 -38.00 -14.61
CA PHE A 311 8.62 -37.83 -13.33
C PHE A 311 7.91 -36.82 -12.42
N TYR A 312 8.27 -36.86 -11.13
CA TYR A 312 7.75 -35.97 -10.11
C TYR A 312 8.90 -35.44 -9.24
N ASN A 313 8.68 -34.31 -8.58
CA ASN A 313 9.66 -33.71 -7.68
C ASN A 313 10.00 -34.68 -6.53
N GLY A 314 11.27 -35.07 -6.43
CA GLY A 314 11.77 -36.07 -5.49
C GLY A 314 12.08 -37.44 -6.10
N LYS A 315 11.65 -37.74 -7.34
CA LYS A 315 11.99 -39.01 -8.01
C LYS A 315 13.51 -39.08 -8.21
N ILE A 316 14.11 -40.23 -7.92
CA ILE A 316 15.56 -40.45 -8.02
C ILE A 316 15.84 -41.34 -9.23
N GLY A 317 16.91 -41.03 -9.96
CA GLY A 317 17.42 -41.84 -11.06
C GLY A 317 18.92 -41.72 -11.24
N LYS A 318 19.45 -42.47 -12.19
CA LYS A 318 20.87 -42.47 -12.56
C LYS A 318 21.02 -42.00 -14.00
N ILE A 319 21.99 -41.11 -14.24
CA ILE A 319 22.26 -40.62 -15.58
C ILE A 319 22.88 -41.75 -16.42
N THR A 320 22.28 -42.07 -17.55
CA THR A 320 22.80 -43.04 -18.53
C THR A 320 23.55 -42.38 -19.67
N ASN A 321 23.10 -41.20 -20.09
CA ASN A 321 23.69 -40.45 -21.18
C ASN A 321 23.54 -38.94 -20.95
N ILE A 322 24.48 -38.15 -21.48
CA ILE A 322 24.48 -36.69 -21.39
C ILE A 322 24.79 -36.13 -22.78
N ASN A 323 23.81 -35.43 -23.35
CA ASN A 323 23.96 -34.62 -24.55
C ASN A 323 23.91 -33.13 -24.18
N ASP A 324 24.14 -32.24 -25.15
CA ASP A 324 24.11 -30.79 -24.91
C ASP A 324 22.68 -30.26 -24.66
N GLU A 325 21.67 -30.90 -25.25
CA GLU A 325 20.26 -30.50 -25.16
C GLU A 325 19.44 -31.38 -24.19
N THR A 326 19.81 -32.65 -24.03
CA THR A 326 19.06 -33.64 -23.25
C THR A 326 19.94 -34.46 -22.31
N ILE A 327 19.38 -34.85 -21.18
CA ILE A 327 20.02 -35.78 -20.22
C ILE A 327 19.11 -36.99 -20.05
N GLU A 328 19.62 -38.19 -20.33
CA GLU A 328 18.88 -39.42 -20.12
C GLU A 328 19.03 -39.90 -18.68
N VAL A 329 17.91 -40.04 -17.98
CA VAL A 329 17.88 -40.48 -16.57
C VAL A 329 17.09 -41.79 -16.46
N GLN A 330 17.78 -42.88 -16.15
CA GLN A 330 17.16 -44.16 -15.83
C GLN A 330 16.68 -44.15 -14.38
N CYS A 331 15.37 -44.26 -14.19
CA CYS A 331 14.78 -44.38 -12.86
C CYS A 331 14.50 -45.85 -12.51
N PRO A 332 14.53 -46.21 -11.21
CA PRO A 332 14.13 -47.55 -10.78
C PRO A 332 12.68 -47.86 -11.16
N GLY A 333 12.44 -48.99 -11.82
CA GLY A 333 11.10 -49.45 -12.22
C GLY A 333 10.61 -48.96 -13.59
N ASP A 334 11.32 -48.02 -14.23
CA ASP A 334 10.97 -47.56 -15.59
C ASP A 334 11.65 -48.45 -16.64
N TYR A 335 10.92 -48.84 -17.69
CA TYR A 335 11.45 -49.68 -18.77
C TYR A 335 12.45 -48.95 -19.67
N LEU A 336 12.29 -47.63 -19.83
CA LEU A 336 13.13 -46.79 -20.68
C LEU A 336 13.67 -45.60 -19.86
N PRO A 337 14.88 -45.09 -20.19
CA PRO A 337 15.37 -43.83 -19.64
C PRO A 337 14.41 -42.67 -19.98
N ILE A 338 14.33 -41.70 -19.07
CA ILE A 338 13.57 -40.48 -19.27
C ILE A 338 14.50 -39.43 -19.90
N ASP A 339 14.10 -38.89 -21.05
CA ASP A 339 14.75 -37.73 -21.65
C ASP A 339 14.38 -36.45 -20.88
N VAL A 340 15.39 -35.83 -20.28
CA VAL A 340 15.23 -34.63 -19.46
C VAL A 340 15.77 -33.43 -20.21
N GLU A 341 14.88 -32.47 -20.47
CA GLU A 341 15.20 -31.18 -21.08
C GLU A 341 15.29 -30.07 -20.03
N LYS A 342 15.84 -28.91 -20.42
CA LYS A 342 15.84 -27.73 -19.57
C LYS A 342 14.40 -27.25 -19.35
N THR A 343 14.08 -26.90 -18.12
CA THR A 343 12.77 -26.35 -17.75
C THR A 343 12.93 -24.94 -17.19
N GLU A 344 11.91 -24.11 -17.42
CA GLU A 344 11.85 -22.76 -16.87
C GLU A 344 11.09 -22.73 -15.53
N TRP A 345 11.61 -22.00 -14.54
CA TRP A 345 10.90 -21.57 -13.34
C TRP A 345 10.69 -20.07 -13.40
N GLN A 346 9.53 -19.63 -12.94
CA GLN A 346 9.10 -18.24 -13.01
C GLN A 346 9.08 -17.65 -11.60
N ASN A 347 9.70 -16.48 -11.46
CA ASN A 347 9.52 -15.62 -10.31
C ASN A 347 8.47 -14.57 -10.67
N ALA A 348 7.33 -14.63 -10.00
CA ALA A 348 6.22 -13.73 -10.25
C ALA A 348 6.11 -12.67 -9.15
N LYS A 349 5.45 -11.58 -9.50
CA LYS A 349 5.01 -10.55 -8.56
C LYS A 349 3.53 -10.30 -8.80
N TYR A 350 2.80 -10.10 -7.71
CA TYR A 350 1.40 -9.70 -7.79
C TYR A 350 1.27 -8.27 -8.30
N THR A 351 0.49 -8.10 -9.35
CA THR A 351 0.09 -6.82 -9.94
C THR A 351 -1.43 -6.74 -10.04
N LEU A 352 -1.95 -5.56 -10.36
CA LEU A 352 -3.37 -5.41 -10.66
C LEU A 352 -3.54 -5.30 -12.16
N ASN A 353 -4.41 -6.15 -12.71
CA ASN A 353 -4.83 -6.00 -14.10
C ASN A 353 -5.43 -4.60 -14.32
N GLU A 354 -4.99 -3.87 -15.34
CA GLU A 354 -5.49 -2.50 -15.54
C GLU A 354 -7.00 -2.47 -15.86
N THR A 355 -7.49 -3.50 -16.55
CA THR A 355 -8.89 -3.60 -17.00
C THR A 355 -9.77 -4.30 -15.98
N THR A 356 -9.37 -5.48 -15.51
CA THR A 356 -10.19 -6.28 -14.58
C THR A 356 -9.94 -5.93 -13.11
N GLN A 357 -8.84 -5.23 -12.79
CA GLN A 357 -8.34 -4.98 -11.42
C GLN A 357 -8.30 -6.25 -10.54
N GLU A 358 -8.23 -7.42 -11.18
CA GLU A 358 -7.93 -8.67 -10.50
C GLU A 358 -6.44 -8.71 -10.14
N ILE A 359 -6.11 -9.52 -9.13
CA ILE A 359 -4.73 -9.72 -8.73
C ILE A 359 -4.15 -10.76 -9.69
N ASP A 360 -3.31 -10.28 -10.61
CA ASP A 360 -2.61 -11.11 -11.58
C ASP A 360 -1.17 -11.39 -11.10
N GLU A 361 -0.55 -12.42 -11.68
CA GLU A 361 0.83 -12.81 -11.44
C GLU A 361 1.69 -12.41 -12.65
N ASP A 362 2.43 -11.31 -12.53
CA ASP A 362 3.38 -10.89 -13.58
C ASP A 362 4.74 -11.54 -13.36
N VAL A 363 5.25 -12.22 -14.39
CA VAL A 363 6.57 -12.84 -14.37
C VAL A 363 7.64 -11.74 -14.47
N ILE A 364 8.38 -11.52 -13.39
CA ILE A 364 9.45 -10.51 -13.32
C ILE A 364 10.83 -11.09 -13.61
N GLY A 365 10.97 -12.41 -13.55
CA GLY A 365 12.21 -13.10 -13.90
C GLY A 365 12.00 -14.59 -14.12
N THR A 366 12.91 -15.19 -14.87
CA THR A 366 12.92 -16.61 -15.16
C THR A 366 14.28 -17.22 -14.89
N PHE A 367 14.27 -18.47 -14.42
CA PHE A 367 15.44 -19.30 -14.21
C PHE A 367 15.26 -20.56 -15.06
N THR A 368 16.17 -20.86 -15.98
CA THR A 368 16.07 -22.01 -16.89
C THR A 368 17.27 -22.91 -16.71
N GLN A 369 17.01 -24.17 -16.37
CA GLN A 369 18.02 -25.20 -16.11
C GLN A 369 17.40 -26.60 -16.23
N PHE A 370 18.22 -27.64 -16.35
CA PHE A 370 17.74 -29.01 -16.17
C PHE A 370 17.12 -29.18 -14.78
N PRO A 371 15.92 -29.79 -14.64
CA PRO A 371 15.23 -30.01 -13.37
C PRO A 371 15.86 -31.14 -12.56
N LEU A 372 17.18 -31.14 -12.42
CA LEU A 372 17.97 -32.16 -11.75
C LEU A 372 18.86 -31.54 -10.67
N LYS A 373 19.14 -32.35 -9.65
CA LYS A 373 20.14 -32.06 -8.61
C LYS A 373 20.83 -33.37 -8.21
N LEU A 374 22.11 -33.31 -7.82
CA LEU A 374 22.79 -34.46 -7.23
C LEU A 374 22.05 -34.96 -5.99
N ALA A 375 21.92 -36.27 -5.88
CA ALA A 375 20.98 -36.91 -4.96
C ALA A 375 21.56 -38.10 -4.19
N TRP A 376 22.88 -38.16 -3.98
CA TRP A 376 23.43 -39.10 -3.01
C TRP A 376 23.14 -38.64 -1.58
N ALA A 377 23.13 -37.33 -1.35
CA ALA A 377 22.75 -36.76 -0.06
C ALA A 377 21.95 -35.46 -0.22
N ILE A 378 21.05 -35.23 0.73
CA ILE A 378 20.27 -34.00 0.88
C ILE A 378 20.12 -33.68 2.37
N THR A 379 19.89 -32.42 2.71
CA THR A 379 19.56 -32.06 4.10
C THR A 379 18.11 -32.39 4.43
N ILE A 380 17.80 -32.71 5.69
CA ILE A 380 16.43 -32.92 6.19
C ILE A 380 15.52 -31.71 5.88
N HIS A 381 16.02 -30.48 6.02
CA HIS A 381 15.26 -29.26 5.67
C HIS A 381 14.85 -29.24 4.19
N LYS A 382 15.79 -29.50 3.27
CA LYS A 382 15.52 -29.51 1.82
C LYS A 382 14.74 -30.73 1.34
N SER A 383 14.64 -31.79 2.14
CA SER A 383 13.81 -32.95 1.82
C SER A 383 12.34 -32.79 2.24
N GLN A 384 11.98 -31.69 2.91
CA GLN A 384 10.60 -31.41 3.28
C GLN A 384 9.69 -31.42 2.04
N GLY A 385 8.48 -31.95 2.19
CA GLY A 385 7.57 -32.18 1.07
C GLY A 385 7.95 -33.34 0.13
N LEU A 386 9.21 -33.77 0.06
CA LEU A 386 9.67 -34.86 -0.82
C LEU A 386 9.37 -36.26 -0.26
N THR A 387 9.37 -37.26 -1.13
CA THR A 387 9.14 -38.67 -0.80
C THR A 387 10.18 -39.54 -1.51
N PHE A 388 10.76 -40.51 -0.80
CA PHE A 388 11.79 -41.41 -1.29
C PHE A 388 11.39 -42.87 -1.10
N GLU A 389 11.82 -43.73 -2.02
CA GLU A 389 11.69 -45.18 -1.87
C GLU A 389 12.63 -45.70 -0.79
N LYS A 390 13.88 -45.24 -0.80
CA LYS A 390 14.94 -45.72 0.08
C LYS A 390 15.78 -44.57 0.61
N ALA A 391 15.95 -44.46 1.92
CA ALA A 391 16.74 -43.40 2.53
C ALA A 391 17.60 -43.89 3.71
N ILE A 392 18.78 -43.30 3.84
CA ILE A 392 19.68 -43.47 4.97
C ILE A 392 19.57 -42.23 5.85
N ILE A 393 19.32 -42.42 7.14
CA ILE A 393 19.10 -41.31 8.08
C ILE A 393 20.09 -41.39 9.22
N ASP A 394 20.78 -40.26 9.46
CA ASP A 394 21.53 -40.04 10.69
C ASP A 394 20.67 -39.31 11.72
N ALA A 395 20.10 -40.10 12.64
CA ALA A 395 19.21 -39.59 13.67
C ALA A 395 19.98 -38.93 14.84
N ARG A 396 21.22 -39.34 15.14
CA ARG A 396 21.99 -38.81 16.28
C ARG A 396 22.37 -37.35 16.12
N ALA A 397 22.56 -36.88 14.89
CA ALA A 397 22.91 -35.49 14.60
C ALA A 397 21.69 -34.55 14.59
N SER A 398 20.47 -35.03 14.85
CA SER A 398 19.25 -34.20 14.80
C SER A 398 19.15 -33.29 16.02
N PHE A 399 19.35 -31.99 15.82
CA PHE A 399 19.42 -31.00 16.91
C PHE A 399 18.11 -30.26 17.19
N ALA A 400 17.14 -30.28 16.26
CA ALA A 400 15.91 -29.48 16.35
C ALA A 400 14.63 -30.35 16.44
N HIS A 401 13.62 -29.81 17.13
CA HIS A 401 12.29 -30.42 17.27
C HIS A 401 11.70 -30.78 15.91
N GLY A 402 11.15 -32.00 15.79
CA GLY A 402 10.49 -32.49 14.57
C GLY A 402 11.42 -32.99 13.45
N GLN A 403 12.74 -32.72 13.49
CA GLN A 403 13.66 -33.17 12.42
C GLN A 403 13.70 -34.69 12.24
N VAL A 404 13.65 -35.46 13.32
CA VAL A 404 13.60 -36.93 13.26
C VAL A 404 12.32 -37.40 12.56
N TYR A 405 11.16 -36.85 12.96
CA TYR A 405 9.89 -37.14 12.30
C TYR A 405 9.91 -36.77 10.81
N VAL A 406 10.42 -35.59 10.46
CA VAL A 406 10.55 -35.15 9.06
C VAL A 406 11.40 -36.15 8.28
N ALA A 407 12.54 -36.56 8.82
CA ALA A 407 13.45 -37.49 8.17
C ALA A 407 12.77 -38.85 7.94
N LEU A 408 12.19 -39.45 9.00
CA LEU A 408 11.52 -40.75 8.92
C LEU A 408 10.33 -40.73 7.95
N SER A 409 9.53 -39.66 7.96
CA SER A 409 8.35 -39.49 7.10
C SER A 409 8.68 -39.24 5.62
N ARG A 410 9.96 -39.19 5.23
CA ARG A 410 10.37 -39.11 3.82
C ARG A 410 10.28 -40.47 3.11
N CYS A 411 10.41 -41.58 3.83
CA CYS A 411 10.29 -42.91 3.24
C CYS A 411 8.81 -43.30 3.01
N LYS A 412 8.57 -44.13 1.99
CA LYS A 412 7.23 -44.72 1.75
C LYS A 412 6.93 -45.90 2.67
N THR A 413 7.95 -46.71 2.97
CA THR A 413 7.85 -47.93 3.78
C THR A 413 8.94 -47.98 4.84
N LEU A 414 8.72 -48.77 5.90
CA LEU A 414 9.73 -49.02 6.92
C LEU A 414 10.95 -49.77 6.33
N GLU A 415 10.71 -50.61 5.32
CA GLU A 415 11.75 -51.38 4.61
C GLU A 415 12.68 -50.53 3.76
N GLY A 416 12.22 -49.38 3.30
CA GLY A 416 13.04 -48.40 2.61
C GLY A 416 14.00 -47.64 3.53
N LEU A 417 13.77 -47.70 4.84
CA LEU A 417 14.51 -46.93 5.83
C LEU A 417 15.77 -47.65 6.31
N VAL A 418 16.90 -46.96 6.37
CA VAL A 418 18.10 -47.40 7.08
C VAL A 418 18.57 -46.30 8.02
N LEU A 419 18.88 -46.67 9.26
CA LEU A 419 19.45 -45.75 10.24
C LEU A 419 20.97 -45.97 10.29
N SER A 420 21.75 -44.92 10.10
CA SER A 420 23.22 -44.98 10.26
C SER A 420 23.65 -45.00 11.73
N SER A 421 22.76 -44.57 12.62
CA SER A 421 22.92 -44.57 14.07
C SER A 421 21.60 -44.95 14.74
N PRO A 422 21.59 -45.63 15.89
CA PRO A 422 20.34 -45.91 16.60
C PRO A 422 19.70 -44.60 17.08
N ILE A 423 18.37 -44.54 17.01
CA ILE A 423 17.58 -43.46 17.57
C ILE A 423 17.66 -43.56 19.09
N ALA A 424 18.17 -42.51 19.73
CA ALA A 424 18.21 -42.40 21.18
C ALA A 424 16.95 -41.71 21.70
N ASP A 425 16.55 -42.07 22.93
CA ASP A 425 15.34 -41.58 23.59
C ASP A 425 15.28 -40.03 23.68
N PHE A 426 16.44 -39.39 23.88
CA PHE A 426 16.57 -37.92 23.94
C PHE A 426 16.62 -37.20 22.58
N SER A 427 16.68 -37.93 21.46
CA SER A 427 16.82 -37.34 20.11
C SER A 427 15.51 -36.72 19.60
N VAL A 428 14.38 -37.03 20.24
CA VAL A 428 13.10 -36.36 20.04
C VAL A 428 13.02 -35.23 21.05
N LYS A 429 13.46 -34.03 20.66
CA LYS A 429 13.27 -32.84 21.52
C LYS A 429 11.79 -32.53 21.64
N ASN A 430 11.38 -32.15 22.84
CA ASN A 430 9.99 -31.87 23.22
C ASN A 430 9.73 -30.37 23.23
N ASP A 431 8.72 -29.91 22.50
CA ASP A 431 8.11 -28.60 22.72
C ASP A 431 6.69 -28.82 23.19
N THR A 432 6.48 -28.70 24.50
CA THR A 432 5.18 -28.87 25.14
C THR A 432 4.14 -27.90 24.57
N THR A 433 4.56 -26.74 24.08
CA THR A 433 3.65 -25.76 23.48
C THR A 433 3.07 -26.27 22.17
N VAL A 434 3.89 -26.90 21.33
CA VAL A 434 3.45 -27.47 20.04
C VAL A 434 2.47 -28.61 20.26
N ILE A 435 2.74 -29.46 21.25
CA ILE A 435 1.87 -30.60 21.62
C ILE A 435 0.52 -30.08 22.12
N GLN A 436 0.52 -29.16 23.09
CA GLN A 436 -0.72 -28.58 23.63
C GLN A 436 -1.58 -27.94 22.53
N PHE A 437 -0.97 -27.14 21.66
CA PHE A 437 -1.69 -26.52 20.56
C PHE A 437 -2.23 -27.55 19.56
N SER A 438 -1.47 -28.61 19.25
CA SER A 438 -1.94 -29.66 18.34
C SER A 438 -3.11 -30.44 18.93
N ASP A 439 -3.03 -30.81 20.21
CA ASP A 439 -4.12 -31.48 20.94
C ASP A 439 -5.38 -30.62 20.99
N ASP A 440 -5.23 -29.31 21.18
CA ASP A 440 -6.36 -28.37 21.19
C ASP A 440 -7.03 -28.28 19.81
N VAL A 441 -6.25 -28.29 18.72
CA VAL A 441 -6.80 -28.32 17.35
C VAL A 441 -7.52 -29.64 17.06
N GLU A 442 -6.96 -30.77 17.49
CA GLU A 442 -7.56 -32.09 17.30
C GLU A 442 -8.88 -32.24 18.08
N ARG A 443 -8.93 -31.77 19.33
CA ARG A 443 -10.13 -31.84 20.17
C ARG A 443 -11.24 -30.89 19.72
N ASN A 444 -10.90 -29.79 19.07
CA ASN A 444 -11.83 -28.73 18.66
C ASN A 444 -11.99 -28.65 17.13
N GLN A 445 -12.00 -29.79 16.43
CA GLN A 445 -12.29 -29.79 14.99
C GLN A 445 -13.71 -29.28 14.72
N PRO A 446 -13.90 -28.41 13.70
CA PRO A 446 -15.20 -27.86 13.40
C PRO A 446 -16.13 -28.91 12.82
N GLY A 447 -17.41 -28.78 13.13
CA GLY A 447 -18.49 -29.52 12.49
C GLY A 447 -19.29 -28.66 11.51
N LEU A 448 -20.28 -29.28 10.85
CA LEU A 448 -21.25 -28.58 10.00
C LEU A 448 -22.02 -27.49 10.76
N ALA A 449 -22.34 -27.71 12.04
CA ALA A 449 -23.03 -26.73 12.87
C ALA A 449 -22.22 -25.44 13.07
N GLU A 450 -20.90 -25.55 13.26
CA GLU A 450 -20.01 -24.39 13.39
C GLU A 450 -19.86 -23.64 12.08
N LEU A 451 -19.78 -24.37 10.95
CA LEU A 451 -19.80 -23.78 9.62
C LEU A 451 -21.08 -22.98 9.39
N GLU A 452 -22.24 -23.55 9.69
CA GLU A 452 -23.53 -22.88 9.54
C GLU A 452 -23.64 -21.63 10.42
N GLN A 453 -23.21 -21.71 11.67
CA GLN A 453 -23.18 -20.57 12.58
C GLN A 453 -22.26 -19.45 12.06
N SER A 454 -21.08 -19.82 11.59
CA SER A 454 -20.10 -18.88 11.03
C SER A 454 -20.59 -18.24 9.74
N ARG A 455 -21.30 -19.01 8.90
CA ARG A 455 -21.96 -18.50 7.69
C ARG A 455 -23.06 -17.50 8.05
N LYS A 456 -23.90 -17.78 9.06
CA LYS A 456 -24.92 -16.83 9.54
C LYS A 456 -24.31 -15.53 10.03
N GLU A 457 -23.25 -15.60 10.84
CA GLU A 457 -22.53 -14.43 11.33
C GLU A 457 -21.94 -13.60 10.19
N TYR A 458 -21.40 -14.28 9.17
CA TYR A 458 -20.86 -13.61 8.00
C TYR A 458 -21.94 -12.93 7.15
N VAL A 459 -23.06 -13.61 6.88
CA VAL A 459 -24.21 -13.02 6.18
C VAL A 459 -24.75 -11.81 6.94
N LYS A 460 -24.89 -11.92 8.27
CA LYS A 460 -25.29 -10.81 9.15
C LYS A 460 -24.34 -9.62 9.01
N GLN A 461 -23.02 -9.86 9.00
CA GLN A 461 -22.02 -8.81 8.80
C GLN A 461 -22.16 -8.17 7.41
N LEU A 462 -22.29 -8.96 6.34
CA LEU A 462 -22.36 -8.46 4.97
C LEU A 462 -23.60 -7.61 4.71
N LEU A 463 -24.76 -8.05 5.20
CA LEU A 463 -26.00 -7.28 5.13
C LEU A 463 -25.93 -6.02 6.01
N GLY A 464 -25.34 -6.11 7.20
CA GLY A 464 -25.09 -4.94 8.03
C GLY A 464 -24.20 -3.90 7.33
N GLU A 465 -23.11 -4.35 6.69
CA GLU A 465 -22.24 -3.48 5.89
C GLU A 465 -22.94 -2.89 4.66
N LEU A 466 -23.83 -3.64 4.00
CA LEU A 466 -24.60 -3.17 2.84
C LEU A 466 -25.48 -1.97 3.22
N PHE A 467 -26.23 -2.10 4.31
CA PHE A 467 -27.19 -1.09 4.75
C PHE A 467 -26.60 -0.03 5.70
N ASP A 468 -25.32 -0.11 6.08
CA ASP A 468 -24.67 0.95 6.87
C ASP A 468 -24.23 2.15 6.01
N PHE A 469 -24.89 3.30 6.18
CA PHE A 469 -24.57 4.54 5.46
C PHE A 469 -23.67 5.52 6.25
N LYS A 470 -23.25 5.17 7.47
CA LYS A 470 -22.35 6.00 8.29
C LYS A 470 -20.99 6.28 7.62
N PRO A 471 -20.36 5.34 6.87
CA PRO A 471 -19.13 5.62 6.13
C PRO A 471 -19.29 6.78 5.14
N MET A 472 -20.41 6.86 4.40
CA MET A 472 -20.66 7.98 3.48
C MET A 472 -20.81 9.30 4.23
N SER A 473 -21.55 9.31 5.34
CA SER A 473 -21.69 10.52 6.18
C SER A 473 -20.33 11.04 6.64
N ARG A 474 -19.41 10.16 7.07
CA ARG A 474 -18.04 10.54 7.43
C ARG A 474 -17.25 11.11 6.26
N GLN A 475 -17.37 10.56 5.05
CA GLN A 475 -16.71 11.10 3.86
C GLN A 475 -17.27 12.48 3.46
N ILE A 476 -18.59 12.66 3.56
CA ILE A 476 -19.25 13.95 3.31
C ILE A 476 -18.80 14.99 4.34
N GLN A 477 -18.77 14.64 5.63
CA GLN A 477 -18.25 15.50 6.69
C GLN A 477 -16.78 15.86 6.48
N TYR A 478 -15.97 14.91 6.01
CA TYR A 478 -14.56 15.17 5.67
C TYR A 478 -14.43 16.16 4.50
N LEU A 479 -15.24 16.03 3.45
CA LEU A 479 -15.29 16.99 2.33
C LEU A 479 -15.73 18.39 2.80
N LEU A 480 -16.72 18.47 3.70
CA LEU A 480 -17.16 19.73 4.31
C LEU A 480 -16.04 20.36 5.15
N LYS A 481 -15.34 19.56 5.96
CA LYS A 481 -14.18 20.02 6.73
C LYS A 481 -13.06 20.55 5.84
N LEU A 482 -12.70 19.81 4.78
CA LEU A 482 -11.72 20.27 3.77
C LEU A 482 -12.15 21.59 3.13
N TRP A 483 -13.46 21.79 2.92
CA TRP A 483 -13.99 23.05 2.41
C TRP A 483 -13.79 24.19 3.39
N GLU A 484 -14.10 23.99 4.67
CA GLU A 484 -13.93 25.00 5.71
C GLU A 484 -12.46 25.41 5.88
N GLU A 485 -11.53 24.46 5.88
CA GLU A 485 -10.08 24.71 5.96
C GLU A 485 -9.54 25.53 4.78
N HIS A 486 -10.22 25.49 3.62
CA HIS A 486 -9.75 26.09 2.37
C HIS A 486 -10.75 27.09 1.75
N GLN A 487 -11.75 27.56 2.49
CA GLN A 487 -12.86 28.39 2.00
C GLN A 487 -12.39 29.68 1.29
N ALA A 488 -11.22 30.20 1.65
CA ALA A 488 -10.64 31.39 1.01
C ALA A 488 -10.13 31.15 -0.42
N GLN A 489 -9.99 29.89 -0.85
CA GLN A 489 -9.35 29.49 -2.12
C GLN A 489 -10.28 28.64 -3.01
N LEU A 490 -11.56 28.53 -2.62
CA LEU A 490 -12.57 27.66 -3.24
C LEU A 490 -13.76 28.48 -3.73
N LEU A 491 -14.31 28.08 -4.86
CA LEU A 491 -15.58 28.56 -5.44
C LEU A 491 -16.40 27.35 -5.92
N GLY A 492 -17.73 27.43 -5.86
CA GLY A 492 -18.65 26.41 -6.38
C GLY A 492 -19.74 26.02 -5.38
N THR A 493 -20.66 25.17 -5.83
CA THR A 493 -21.87 24.74 -5.10
C THR A 493 -21.65 23.53 -4.20
N LEU A 494 -20.42 22.98 -4.15
CA LEU A 494 -20.12 21.75 -3.41
C LEU A 494 -20.54 21.84 -1.94
N LYS A 495 -20.29 22.95 -1.26
CA LYS A 495 -20.67 23.11 0.15
C LYS A 495 -22.19 23.07 0.33
N GLU A 496 -22.93 23.89 -0.42
CA GLU A 496 -24.39 23.98 -0.28
C GLU A 496 -25.04 22.62 -0.55
N ASN A 497 -24.62 21.95 -1.62
CA ASN A 497 -25.13 20.62 -1.97
C ASN A 497 -24.83 19.62 -0.85
N LEU A 498 -23.57 19.50 -0.39
CA LEU A 498 -23.20 18.55 0.66
C LEU A 498 -23.88 18.83 2.01
N GLN A 499 -24.06 20.11 2.38
CA GLN A 499 -24.80 20.48 3.59
C GLN A 499 -26.27 20.07 3.48
N GLY A 500 -26.88 20.27 2.30
CA GLY A 500 -28.24 19.83 2.00
C GLY A 500 -28.46 18.32 2.17
N LEU A 501 -27.43 17.50 1.98
CA LEU A 501 -27.54 16.03 2.11
C LEU A 501 -27.48 15.55 3.55
N THR A 502 -26.90 16.34 4.46
CA THR A 502 -26.53 15.86 5.79
C THR A 502 -27.77 15.45 6.61
N ILE A 503 -28.84 16.26 6.55
CA ILE A 503 -30.09 15.96 7.29
C ILE A 503 -30.82 14.77 6.65
N PRO A 504 -31.15 14.75 5.34
CA PRO A 504 -31.85 13.62 4.73
C PRO A 504 -31.05 12.30 4.80
N LEU A 505 -29.73 12.35 4.67
CA LEU A 505 -28.86 11.17 4.87
C LEU A 505 -28.99 10.61 6.29
N GLN A 506 -29.07 11.47 7.31
CA GLN A 506 -29.25 11.03 8.67
C GLN A 506 -30.65 10.46 8.91
N THR A 507 -31.70 11.18 8.50
CA THR A 507 -33.09 10.85 8.87
C THR A 507 -33.68 9.73 8.02
N GLU A 508 -33.41 9.69 6.72
CA GLU A 508 -34.06 8.78 5.78
C GLU A 508 -33.20 7.57 5.39
N LEU A 509 -31.87 7.67 5.52
CA LEU A 509 -30.96 6.55 5.25
C LEU A 509 -30.44 5.94 6.55
N ILE A 510 -29.67 6.68 7.36
CA ILE A 510 -28.99 6.13 8.54
C ILE A 510 -29.99 5.64 9.61
N ASN A 511 -30.92 6.49 10.05
CA ASN A 511 -31.86 6.12 11.11
C ASN A 511 -32.81 4.99 10.67
N VAL A 512 -33.19 4.95 9.39
CA VAL A 512 -34.04 3.88 8.83
C VAL A 512 -33.25 2.57 8.74
N ALA A 513 -31.98 2.65 8.30
CA ALA A 513 -31.09 1.50 8.23
C ALA A 513 -30.81 0.89 9.61
N GLU A 514 -30.64 1.69 10.66
CA GLU A 514 -30.43 1.17 12.03
C GLU A 514 -31.64 0.37 12.53
N LYS A 515 -32.86 0.87 12.28
CA LYS A 515 -34.10 0.13 12.60
C LYS A 515 -34.20 -1.16 11.79
N PHE A 516 -33.87 -1.09 10.50
CA PHE A 516 -33.88 -2.24 9.60
C PHE A 516 -32.83 -3.30 9.99
N GLU A 517 -31.62 -2.89 10.37
CA GLU A 517 -30.53 -3.78 10.79
C GLU A 517 -30.97 -4.62 12.00
N ASN A 518 -31.65 -4.03 12.98
CA ASN A 518 -32.18 -4.77 14.13
C ASN A 518 -33.20 -5.85 13.73
N GLN A 519 -34.04 -5.56 12.75
CA GLN A 519 -34.99 -6.54 12.20
C GLN A 519 -34.27 -7.69 11.47
N ILE A 520 -33.28 -7.37 10.64
CA ILE A 520 -32.47 -8.39 9.92
C ILE A 520 -31.72 -9.28 10.91
N ARG A 521 -31.15 -8.69 11.96
CA ARG A 521 -30.47 -9.45 13.02
C ARG A 521 -31.38 -10.49 13.68
N GLN A 522 -32.64 -10.15 13.93
CA GLN A 522 -33.62 -11.08 14.50
C GLN A 522 -34.01 -12.18 13.50
N LEU A 523 -34.27 -11.84 12.23
CA LEU A 523 -34.65 -12.80 11.20
C LEU A 523 -33.54 -13.82 10.89
N ILE A 524 -32.28 -13.40 10.92
CA ILE A 524 -31.12 -14.30 10.75
C ILE A 524 -30.95 -15.21 11.97
N ALA A 525 -31.15 -14.68 13.18
CA ALA A 525 -31.02 -15.48 14.40
C ALA A 525 -32.05 -16.63 14.47
N ASN A 526 -33.25 -16.40 13.94
CA ASN A 526 -34.38 -17.33 14.01
C ASN A 526 -34.43 -18.36 12.86
N SER A 527 -33.43 -18.41 11.97
CA SER A 527 -33.43 -19.30 10.81
C SER A 527 -32.12 -20.10 10.68
N PRO A 528 -32.18 -21.38 10.27
CA PRO A 528 -30.99 -22.19 10.01
C PRO A 528 -30.21 -21.71 8.78
N ASN A 529 -30.88 -21.20 7.74
CA ASN A 529 -30.24 -20.72 6.53
C ASN A 529 -30.81 -19.37 6.11
N ALA A 530 -29.97 -18.33 6.17
CA ALA A 530 -30.36 -16.97 5.81
C ALA A 530 -30.74 -16.84 4.33
N GLU A 531 -30.18 -17.68 3.44
CA GLU A 531 -30.46 -17.59 2.00
C GLU A 531 -31.81 -18.23 1.63
N GLU A 532 -32.27 -19.24 2.39
CA GLU A 532 -33.55 -19.93 2.18
C GLU A 532 -34.71 -19.32 2.98
N ASN A 533 -34.42 -18.39 3.89
CA ASN A 533 -35.45 -17.70 4.66
C ASN A 533 -36.24 -16.72 3.78
N GLU A 534 -37.43 -17.12 3.34
CA GLU A 534 -38.30 -16.31 2.48
C GLU A 534 -38.65 -14.95 3.08
N GLN A 535 -38.91 -14.88 4.40
CA GLN A 535 -39.22 -13.62 5.08
C GLN A 535 -38.03 -12.66 5.06
N LEU A 536 -36.81 -13.19 5.27
CA LEU A 536 -35.58 -12.41 5.17
C LEU A 536 -35.35 -11.94 3.73
N GLN A 537 -35.51 -12.82 2.74
CA GLN A 537 -35.34 -12.49 1.33
C GLN A 537 -36.32 -11.41 0.88
N GLU A 538 -37.61 -11.53 1.22
CA GLU A 538 -38.61 -10.50 0.93
C GLU A 538 -38.24 -9.16 1.57
N ARG A 539 -37.77 -9.19 2.82
CA ARG A 539 -37.41 -7.98 3.55
C ARG A 539 -36.16 -7.31 2.99
N VAL A 540 -35.16 -8.09 2.59
CA VAL A 540 -33.96 -7.60 1.88
C VAL A 540 -34.33 -7.00 0.53
N ARG A 541 -35.20 -7.63 -0.27
CA ARG A 541 -35.65 -7.08 -1.57
C ARG A 541 -36.33 -5.72 -1.42
N LYS A 542 -37.29 -5.60 -0.49
CA LYS A 542 -38.00 -4.34 -0.21
C LYS A 542 -37.05 -3.24 0.26
N ALA A 543 -36.10 -3.58 1.12
CA ALA A 543 -35.10 -2.63 1.60
C ALA A 543 -34.12 -2.22 0.48
N ALA A 544 -33.63 -3.18 -0.30
CA ALA A 544 -32.75 -2.92 -1.43
C ALA A 544 -33.38 -1.94 -2.43
N ASP A 545 -34.68 -2.09 -2.71
CA ASP A 545 -35.39 -1.16 -3.57
C ASP A 545 -35.56 0.24 -2.95
N TYR A 546 -36.00 0.32 -1.68
CA TYR A 546 -36.12 1.57 -0.93
C TYR A 546 -34.79 2.33 -0.85
N PHE A 547 -33.73 1.65 -0.39
CA PHE A 547 -32.41 2.26 -0.20
C PHE A 547 -31.73 2.58 -1.52
N SER A 548 -31.96 1.80 -2.59
CA SER A 548 -31.47 2.13 -3.93
C SER A 548 -32.07 3.44 -4.44
N GLY A 549 -33.39 3.64 -4.29
CA GLY A 549 -34.04 4.89 -4.70
C GLY A 549 -33.64 6.10 -3.84
N LYS A 550 -33.47 5.91 -2.53
CA LYS A 550 -33.01 6.95 -1.62
C LYS A 550 -31.54 7.30 -1.81
N LEU A 551 -30.67 6.32 -2.06
CA LEU A 551 -29.26 6.56 -2.37
C LEU A 551 -29.11 7.42 -3.62
N LEU A 552 -29.92 7.16 -4.66
CA LEU A 552 -29.92 7.94 -5.89
C LEU A 552 -30.33 9.40 -5.62
N SER A 553 -31.51 9.62 -5.04
CA SER A 553 -32.08 10.98 -4.87
C SER A 553 -31.43 11.82 -3.78
N ILE A 554 -30.98 11.20 -2.67
CA ILE A 554 -30.39 11.93 -1.53
C ILE A 554 -28.88 12.11 -1.67
N VAL A 555 -28.17 11.19 -2.34
CA VAL A 555 -26.71 11.22 -2.36
C VAL A 555 -26.16 11.36 -3.77
N GLU A 556 -26.50 10.47 -4.70
CA GLU A 556 -25.89 10.42 -6.02
C GLU A 556 -26.21 11.65 -6.88
N GLU A 557 -27.49 12.01 -7.03
CA GLU A 557 -27.91 13.18 -7.84
C GLU A 557 -27.36 14.50 -7.29
N PRO A 558 -27.48 14.83 -5.98
CA PRO A 558 -26.94 16.08 -5.48
C PRO A 558 -25.41 16.13 -5.48
N PHE A 559 -24.74 14.99 -5.30
CA PHE A 559 -23.28 14.91 -5.36
C PHE A 559 -22.75 15.00 -6.80
N SER A 560 -23.46 14.41 -7.77
CA SER A 560 -23.11 14.51 -9.20
C SER A 560 -23.32 15.91 -9.78
N THR A 561 -24.16 16.74 -9.16
CA THR A 561 -24.34 18.15 -9.54
C THR A 561 -23.43 19.11 -8.76
N ALA A 562 -22.82 18.64 -7.67
CA ALA A 562 -21.95 19.43 -6.81
C ALA A 562 -20.59 19.72 -7.47
N SER A 563 -20.18 20.98 -7.53
CA SER A 563 -18.94 21.38 -8.22
C SER A 563 -18.05 22.29 -7.36
N PHE A 564 -16.74 22.22 -7.60
CA PHE A 564 -15.77 23.11 -6.97
C PHE A 564 -14.66 23.51 -7.96
N SER A 565 -14.07 24.68 -7.74
CA SER A 565 -12.91 25.17 -8.49
C SER A 565 -11.89 25.81 -7.54
N THR A 566 -10.61 25.63 -7.88
CA THR A 566 -9.48 26.23 -7.16
C THR A 566 -8.27 26.34 -8.07
N ASP A 567 -7.49 27.39 -7.90
CA ASP A 567 -6.18 27.57 -8.56
C ASP A 567 -5.07 26.74 -7.88
N ASN A 568 -5.31 26.18 -6.69
CA ASN A 568 -4.30 25.44 -5.94
C ASN A 568 -4.28 23.95 -6.33
N LYS A 569 -3.20 23.51 -6.99
CA LYS A 569 -3.02 22.12 -7.43
C LYS A 569 -3.07 21.10 -6.28
N ALA A 570 -2.50 21.42 -5.12
CA ALA A 570 -2.48 20.52 -3.96
C ALA A 570 -3.89 20.35 -3.37
N ILE A 571 -4.62 21.47 -3.19
CA ILE A 571 -6.01 21.45 -2.71
C ILE A 571 -6.89 20.67 -3.70
N ARG A 572 -6.76 20.94 -5.00
CA ARG A 572 -7.51 20.21 -6.04
C ARG A 572 -7.29 18.71 -5.95
N LYS A 573 -6.05 18.27 -5.76
CA LYS A 573 -5.71 16.85 -5.58
C LYS A 573 -6.37 16.26 -4.34
N SER A 574 -6.28 16.91 -3.18
CA SER A 574 -6.89 16.43 -1.94
C SER A 574 -8.41 16.32 -2.03
N PHE A 575 -9.09 17.28 -2.66
CA PHE A 575 -10.53 17.22 -2.89
C PHE A 575 -10.93 16.11 -3.87
N ASN A 576 -10.21 15.96 -4.98
CA ASN A 576 -10.47 14.88 -5.93
C ASN A 576 -10.29 13.51 -5.26
N GLU A 577 -9.20 13.31 -4.50
CA GLU A 577 -8.97 12.06 -3.77
C GLU A 577 -10.06 11.75 -2.74
N ALA A 578 -10.61 12.77 -2.07
CA ALA A 578 -11.73 12.61 -1.13
C ALA A 578 -13.06 12.32 -1.86
N ALA A 579 -13.33 13.03 -2.97
CA ALA A 579 -14.50 12.83 -3.79
C ALA A 579 -14.51 11.45 -4.45
N ASP A 580 -13.37 10.96 -4.92
CA ASP A 580 -13.22 9.63 -5.52
C ASP A 580 -13.52 8.52 -4.51
N LYS A 581 -13.11 8.68 -3.24
CA LYS A 581 -13.50 7.74 -2.16
C LYS A 581 -15.01 7.67 -1.98
N LEU A 582 -15.69 8.82 -1.98
CA LEU A 582 -17.14 8.88 -1.84
C LEU A 582 -17.84 8.28 -3.08
N ARG A 583 -17.36 8.57 -4.30
CA ARG A 583 -17.88 7.95 -5.54
C ARG A 583 -17.79 6.43 -5.49
N LYS A 584 -16.63 5.91 -5.09
CA LYS A 584 -16.41 4.47 -4.98
C LYS A 584 -17.37 3.84 -3.99
N GLU A 585 -17.55 4.44 -2.81
CA GLU A 585 -18.50 3.98 -1.80
C GLU A 585 -19.95 3.97 -2.35
N ILE A 586 -20.37 5.03 -3.04
CA ILE A 586 -21.71 5.13 -3.66
C ILE A 586 -21.88 4.04 -4.73
N HIS A 587 -20.91 3.88 -5.62
CA HIS A 587 -20.96 2.92 -6.71
C HIS A 587 -21.04 1.48 -6.20
N THR A 588 -20.13 1.07 -5.30
CA THR A 588 -20.15 -0.27 -4.70
C THR A 588 -21.49 -0.54 -4.02
N LYS A 589 -22.02 0.41 -3.21
CA LYS A 589 -23.34 0.23 -2.60
C LYS A 589 -24.46 0.12 -3.62
N LYS A 590 -24.47 0.95 -4.66
CA LYS A 590 -25.49 0.94 -5.71
C LYS A 590 -25.55 -0.41 -6.41
N VAL A 591 -24.40 -0.94 -6.82
CA VAL A 591 -24.32 -2.24 -7.50
C VAL A 591 -24.77 -3.38 -6.57
N CYS A 592 -24.30 -3.39 -5.33
CA CYS A 592 -24.71 -4.41 -4.35
C CYS A 592 -26.21 -4.33 -3.99
N LEU A 593 -26.76 -3.13 -3.84
CA LEU A 593 -28.20 -2.93 -3.60
C LEU A 593 -29.03 -3.37 -4.81
N ALA A 594 -28.58 -3.07 -6.03
CA ALA A 594 -29.25 -3.51 -7.26
C ALA A 594 -29.33 -5.04 -7.36
N LEU A 595 -28.24 -5.74 -7.03
CA LEU A 595 -28.23 -7.21 -6.95
C LEU A 595 -29.25 -7.73 -5.94
N CYS A 596 -29.30 -7.12 -4.75
CA CYS A 596 -30.21 -7.56 -3.69
C CYS A 596 -31.70 -7.33 -4.00
N LYS A 597 -32.06 -6.62 -5.08
CA LYS A 597 -33.45 -6.52 -5.55
C LYS A 597 -34.00 -7.86 -6.04
N SER A 598 -33.15 -8.74 -6.57
CA SER A 598 -33.51 -10.12 -6.92
C SER A 598 -33.43 -11.10 -5.75
N GLY A 599 -32.92 -10.67 -4.59
CA GLY A 599 -32.63 -11.51 -3.43
C GLY A 599 -31.14 -11.52 -3.08
N PHE A 600 -30.82 -11.96 -1.88
CA PHE A 600 -29.44 -12.11 -1.41
C PHE A 600 -28.96 -13.55 -1.58
N ASN A 601 -27.86 -13.72 -2.31
CA ASN A 601 -27.09 -14.96 -2.38
C ASN A 601 -25.63 -14.64 -2.03
N LEU A 602 -25.05 -15.40 -1.12
CA LEU A 602 -23.73 -15.10 -0.57
C LEU A 602 -22.64 -15.14 -1.63
N LYS A 603 -22.62 -16.17 -2.48
CA LYS A 603 -21.60 -16.35 -3.52
C LYS A 603 -21.66 -15.22 -4.54
N THR A 604 -22.83 -14.99 -5.13
CA THR A 604 -23.02 -13.93 -6.14
C THR A 604 -22.77 -12.54 -5.56
N TYR A 605 -23.15 -12.31 -4.29
CA TYR A 605 -22.90 -11.04 -3.60
C TYR A 605 -21.41 -10.76 -3.42
N LEU A 606 -20.61 -11.75 -3.02
CA LEU A 606 -19.16 -11.60 -2.86
C LEU A 606 -18.47 -11.34 -4.20
N GLU A 607 -18.86 -12.07 -5.25
CA GLU A 607 -18.34 -11.88 -6.61
C GLU A 607 -18.64 -10.47 -7.17
N ILE A 608 -19.84 -9.94 -6.91
CA ILE A 608 -20.21 -8.60 -7.37
C ILE A 608 -19.60 -7.51 -6.48
N LYS A 609 -19.51 -7.72 -5.16
CA LYS A 609 -18.84 -6.79 -4.24
C LYS A 609 -17.36 -6.65 -4.58
N SER A 610 -16.69 -7.74 -4.97
CA SER A 610 -15.28 -7.68 -5.40
C SER A 610 -15.14 -6.92 -6.72
N LYS A 611 -15.99 -7.20 -7.73
CA LYS A 611 -16.02 -6.53 -9.05
C LYS A 611 -16.43 -5.04 -9.00
N SER A 612 -17.33 -4.65 -8.11
CA SER A 612 -17.75 -3.24 -7.96
C SER A 612 -16.81 -2.41 -7.09
N ALA A 613 -15.96 -3.05 -6.26
CA ALA A 613 -14.85 -2.37 -5.60
C ALA A 613 -13.68 -2.08 -6.58
N ILE A 614 -13.81 -2.50 -7.84
CA ILE A 614 -12.79 -2.47 -8.89
C ILE A 614 -13.10 -1.37 -9.91
N GLU A 615 -14.34 -1.30 -10.39
CA GLU A 615 -14.78 -0.26 -11.34
C GLU A 615 -14.83 1.10 -10.64
N ILE A 616 -13.83 1.96 -10.92
CA ILE A 616 -13.92 3.38 -10.60
C ILE A 616 -14.80 3.99 -11.70
N PRO A 617 -15.96 4.57 -11.38
CA PRO A 617 -16.75 5.28 -12.38
C PRO A 617 -15.88 6.35 -13.05
N GLU A 618 -15.94 6.48 -14.37
CA GLU A 618 -15.26 7.56 -15.09
C GLU A 618 -15.52 8.90 -14.40
N ALA A 619 -14.45 9.68 -14.19
CA ALA A 619 -14.45 10.87 -13.35
C ALA A 619 -15.45 11.93 -13.84
N GLY A 620 -16.67 11.92 -13.28
CA GLY A 620 -17.71 12.91 -13.59
C GLY A 620 -17.44 14.31 -13.04
N HIS A 621 -16.60 14.47 -12.00
CA HIS A 621 -16.04 15.79 -11.64
C HIS A 621 -14.54 15.80 -11.84
N LYS A 622 -14.12 16.04 -13.07
CA LYS A 622 -12.86 16.75 -13.27
C LYS A 622 -13.08 18.14 -12.66
N GLY A 623 -12.45 18.43 -11.51
CA GLY A 623 -12.35 19.81 -11.02
C GLY A 623 -11.89 20.67 -12.20
N SER A 624 -12.79 21.53 -12.70
CA SER A 624 -12.63 22.07 -14.03
C SER A 624 -11.35 22.90 -14.08
N THR A 625 -10.63 22.78 -15.20
CA THR A 625 -9.57 23.73 -15.54
C THR A 625 -10.22 25.05 -15.87
N SER A 626 -10.48 25.85 -14.83
CA SER A 626 -10.74 27.29 -14.83
C SER A 626 -11.87 27.84 -15.74
N SER A 627 -12.43 27.07 -16.68
CA SER A 627 -13.38 27.49 -17.71
C SER A 627 -14.83 27.48 -17.24
N SER A 628 -15.16 26.68 -16.22
CA SER A 628 -16.52 26.60 -15.67
C SER A 628 -16.79 27.56 -14.50
N ALA A 629 -15.89 28.49 -14.20
CA ALA A 629 -16.11 29.45 -13.11
C ALA A 629 -17.06 30.60 -13.53
N SER A 630 -17.38 30.72 -14.82
CA SER A 630 -18.36 31.67 -15.35
C SER A 630 -19.76 31.45 -14.77
N THR A 631 -20.16 30.21 -14.47
CA THR A 631 -21.50 29.85 -13.97
C THR A 631 -21.80 30.30 -12.54
N PHE A 632 -20.80 30.77 -11.76
CA PHE A 632 -20.98 31.12 -10.34
C PHE A 632 -20.94 32.64 -10.09
N THR A 633 -21.07 33.46 -11.13
CA THR A 633 -21.03 34.93 -11.05
C THR A 633 -22.24 35.56 -11.73
N MET A 634 -22.74 36.68 -11.19
CA MET A 634 -23.79 37.50 -11.82
C MET A 634 -23.38 38.05 -13.20
N HIS A 635 -22.06 38.10 -13.48
CA HIS A 635 -21.48 38.68 -14.69
C HIS A 635 -20.47 37.70 -15.35
N PRO A 636 -20.95 36.58 -15.94
CA PRO A 636 -20.11 35.51 -16.50
C PRO A 636 -19.16 35.99 -17.61
N GLU A 637 -19.63 36.90 -18.47
CA GLU A 637 -18.87 37.49 -19.56
C GLU A 637 -17.67 38.31 -19.04
N PHE A 638 -17.87 39.08 -17.97
CA PHE A 638 -16.80 39.89 -17.38
C PHE A 638 -15.78 39.04 -16.65
N TYR A 639 -16.24 38.00 -15.94
CA TYR A 639 -15.36 37.01 -15.32
C TYR A 639 -14.45 36.36 -16.36
N ALA A 640 -14.98 35.96 -17.52
CA ALA A 640 -14.20 35.37 -18.59
C ALA A 640 -13.11 36.34 -19.12
N ARG A 641 -13.44 37.64 -19.28
CA ARG A 641 -12.48 38.67 -19.71
C ARG A 641 -11.37 38.89 -18.67
N LEU A 642 -11.74 39.06 -17.40
CA LEU A 642 -10.78 39.25 -16.31
C LEU A 642 -9.87 38.04 -16.13
N LYS A 643 -10.41 36.83 -16.28
CA LYS A 643 -9.64 35.60 -16.23
C LYS A 643 -8.64 35.51 -17.39
N LYS A 644 -9.09 35.78 -18.62
CA LYS A 644 -8.21 35.81 -19.81
C LYS A 644 -7.06 36.79 -19.60
N TRP A 645 -7.36 38.01 -19.15
CA TRP A 645 -6.35 39.00 -18.79
C TRP A 645 -5.37 38.47 -17.75
N ARG A 646 -5.85 37.84 -16.67
CA ARG A 646 -4.99 37.29 -15.62
C ARG A 646 -4.04 36.22 -16.17
N ASP A 647 -4.55 35.31 -16.98
CA ASP A 647 -3.79 34.20 -17.53
C ASP A 647 -2.71 34.73 -18.49
N GLU A 648 -3.06 35.65 -19.39
CA GLU A 648 -2.09 36.35 -20.29
C GLU A 648 -1.03 37.14 -19.50
N LYS A 649 -1.42 37.78 -18.40
CA LYS A 649 -0.49 38.55 -17.54
C LYS A 649 0.47 37.65 -16.77
N ALA A 650 -0.01 36.49 -16.32
CA ALA A 650 0.80 35.49 -15.63
C ALA A 650 1.87 34.92 -16.57
N ASP A 651 1.49 34.62 -17.81
CA ASP A 651 2.40 34.13 -18.86
C ASP A 651 3.45 35.20 -19.22
N LEU A 652 3.03 36.46 -19.41
CA LEU A 652 3.93 37.56 -19.74
C LEU A 652 4.97 37.84 -18.64
N LEU A 653 4.57 37.71 -17.37
CA LEU A 653 5.46 37.93 -16.22
C LEU A 653 6.18 36.66 -15.77
N ASN A 654 5.92 35.51 -16.40
CA ASN A 654 6.44 34.20 -16.02
C ASN A 654 6.27 33.88 -14.52
N VAL A 655 5.08 34.12 -13.98
CA VAL A 655 4.73 33.87 -12.58
C VAL A 655 3.48 33.03 -12.47
N GLU A 656 3.30 32.34 -11.34
CA GLU A 656 2.07 31.58 -11.10
C GLU A 656 0.83 32.48 -11.15
N ILE A 657 -0.24 32.00 -11.81
CA ILE A 657 -1.52 32.69 -12.01
C ILE A 657 -2.08 33.31 -10.71
N ARG A 658 -1.95 32.62 -9.58
CA ARG A 658 -2.42 33.08 -8.27
C ARG A 658 -1.65 34.30 -7.74
N ARG A 659 -0.42 34.52 -8.19
CA ARG A 659 0.40 35.68 -7.79
C ARG A 659 -0.12 36.98 -8.39
N ILE A 660 -0.68 36.93 -9.60
CA ILE A 660 -1.38 38.05 -10.25
C ILE A 660 -2.61 38.43 -9.43
N VAL A 661 -3.68 37.63 -9.54
CA VAL A 661 -4.91 37.80 -8.74
C VAL A 661 -5.49 36.40 -8.42
N PRO A 662 -5.68 36.04 -7.13
CA PRO A 662 -6.33 34.79 -6.77
C PRO A 662 -7.74 34.65 -7.35
N GLN A 663 -8.18 33.43 -7.70
CA GLN A 663 -9.51 33.18 -8.27
C GLN A 663 -10.67 33.81 -7.48
N LYS A 664 -10.60 33.75 -6.14
CA LYS A 664 -11.61 34.33 -5.25
C LYS A 664 -11.64 35.85 -5.34
N THR A 665 -10.48 36.50 -5.41
CA THR A 665 -10.39 37.95 -5.59
C THR A 665 -10.93 38.39 -6.94
N LEU A 666 -10.68 37.63 -8.02
CA LEU A 666 -11.33 37.87 -9.32
C LEU A 666 -12.86 37.78 -9.22
N HIS A 667 -13.36 36.76 -8.52
CA HIS A 667 -14.80 36.58 -8.29
C HIS A 667 -15.39 37.74 -7.48
N ASP A 668 -14.75 38.14 -6.39
CA ASP A 668 -15.17 39.28 -5.56
C ASP A 668 -15.17 40.61 -6.37
N ILE A 669 -14.20 40.82 -7.25
CA ILE A 669 -14.16 41.98 -8.19
C ILE A 669 -15.36 41.93 -9.14
N VAL A 670 -15.69 40.76 -9.69
CA VAL A 670 -16.83 40.60 -10.61
C VAL A 670 -18.15 40.79 -9.89
N GLN A 671 -18.26 40.40 -8.62
CA GLN A 671 -19.48 40.60 -7.82
C GLN A 671 -19.68 42.05 -7.38
N THR A 672 -18.61 42.74 -7.00
CA THR A 672 -18.68 44.12 -6.46
C THR A 672 -18.53 45.20 -7.53
N LEU A 673 -17.98 44.84 -8.70
CA LEU A 673 -17.67 45.74 -9.83
C LEU A 673 -17.05 47.07 -9.37
N PRO A 674 -15.93 47.09 -8.61
CA PRO A 674 -15.41 48.30 -8.00
C PRO A 674 -15.01 49.35 -9.03
N ALA A 675 -15.55 50.57 -8.94
CA ALA A 675 -15.33 51.64 -9.92
C ALA A 675 -14.43 52.78 -9.40
N SER A 676 -13.92 52.66 -8.17
CA SER A 676 -12.96 53.59 -7.56
C SER A 676 -11.74 52.88 -6.98
N LYS A 677 -10.65 53.62 -6.77
CA LYS A 677 -9.42 53.08 -6.16
C LYS A 677 -9.67 52.54 -4.75
N ASN A 678 -10.55 53.19 -4.00
CA ASN A 678 -10.90 52.80 -2.62
C ASN A 678 -11.78 51.54 -2.59
N GLU A 679 -12.76 51.44 -3.49
CA GLU A 679 -13.58 50.23 -3.64
C GLU A 679 -12.74 49.02 -4.02
N LEU A 680 -11.85 49.15 -5.01
CA LEU A 680 -11.01 48.01 -5.43
C LEU A 680 -10.05 47.59 -4.31
N LYS A 681 -9.50 48.54 -3.55
CA LYS A 681 -8.64 48.25 -2.39
C LYS A 681 -9.41 47.56 -1.25
N ALA A 682 -10.72 47.80 -1.12
CA ALA A 682 -11.57 47.13 -0.14
C ALA A 682 -11.83 45.65 -0.50
N VAL A 683 -11.63 45.25 -1.77
CA VAL A 683 -11.71 43.85 -2.18
C VAL A 683 -10.56 43.05 -1.57
N LYS A 684 -10.90 41.97 -0.86
CA LYS A 684 -9.92 41.13 -0.17
C LYS A 684 -8.92 40.51 -1.16
N GLY A 685 -7.65 40.87 -1.00
CA GLY A 685 -6.55 40.41 -1.87
C GLY A 685 -5.98 41.48 -2.80
N MET A 686 -6.64 42.63 -2.93
CA MET A 686 -6.22 43.79 -3.74
C MET A 686 -5.49 44.88 -2.94
N GLY A 687 -4.79 44.53 -1.86
CA GLY A 687 -3.99 45.46 -1.06
C GLY A 687 -2.51 45.56 -1.50
N GLY A 688 -1.83 46.62 -1.06
CA GLY A 688 -0.37 46.76 -1.16
C GLY A 688 0.17 46.74 -2.61
N THR A 689 1.16 45.88 -2.86
CA THR A 689 1.88 45.76 -4.14
C THR A 689 0.98 45.37 -5.31
N ARG A 690 -0.04 44.52 -5.09
CA ARG A 690 -0.96 44.11 -6.18
C ARG A 690 -1.82 45.26 -6.68
N MET A 691 -2.23 46.16 -5.79
CA MET A 691 -2.95 47.38 -6.19
C MET A 691 -2.09 48.28 -7.06
N GLN A 692 -0.80 48.39 -6.73
CA GLN A 692 0.16 49.20 -7.49
C GLN A 692 0.45 48.59 -8.87
N GLN A 693 0.62 47.26 -8.93
CA GLN A 693 1.00 46.56 -10.16
C GLN A 693 -0.16 46.35 -11.12
N PHE A 694 -1.36 46.03 -10.60
CA PHE A 694 -2.49 45.57 -11.42
C PHE A 694 -3.76 46.39 -11.26
N GLY A 695 -3.82 47.31 -10.28
CA GLY A 695 -5.04 48.04 -9.94
C GLY A 695 -5.57 48.94 -11.07
N LYS A 696 -4.68 49.57 -11.85
CA LYS A 696 -5.08 50.41 -13.00
C LYS A 696 -5.80 49.58 -14.07
N GLU A 697 -5.16 48.52 -14.56
CA GLU A 697 -5.71 47.67 -15.62
C GLU A 697 -7.05 47.04 -15.21
N ILE A 698 -7.16 46.61 -13.94
CA ILE A 698 -8.42 46.06 -13.41
C ILE A 698 -9.52 47.12 -13.35
N LEU A 699 -9.24 48.34 -12.86
CA LEU A 699 -10.22 49.43 -12.83
C LEU A 699 -10.69 49.83 -14.23
N GLU A 700 -9.77 49.91 -15.20
CA GLU A 700 -10.10 50.22 -16.59
C GLU A 700 -11.05 49.16 -17.19
N MET A 701 -10.79 47.88 -16.93
CA MET A 701 -11.67 46.80 -17.35
C MET A 701 -13.05 46.86 -16.67
N VAL A 702 -13.11 47.16 -15.37
CA VAL A 702 -14.39 47.29 -14.63
C VAL A 702 -15.21 48.48 -15.14
N ILE A 703 -14.58 49.63 -15.34
CA ILE A 703 -15.23 50.86 -15.86
C ILE A 703 -15.77 50.60 -17.28
N ALA A 704 -14.97 49.98 -18.15
CA ALA A 704 -15.40 49.61 -19.49
C ALA A 704 -16.62 48.68 -19.46
N TYR A 705 -16.63 47.68 -18.57
CA TYR A 705 -17.75 46.75 -18.43
C TYR A 705 -19.01 47.42 -17.86
N ARG A 706 -18.88 48.29 -16.85
CA ARG A 706 -20.01 49.06 -16.32
C ARG A 706 -20.66 49.94 -17.40
N LYS A 707 -19.84 50.58 -18.24
CA LYS A 707 -20.30 51.41 -19.36
C LYS A 707 -21.03 50.58 -20.42
N GLU A 708 -20.50 49.41 -20.77
CA GLU A 708 -21.13 48.47 -21.72
C GLU A 708 -22.49 47.97 -21.23
N LYS A 709 -22.67 47.76 -19.92
CA LYS A 709 -23.92 47.30 -19.31
C LYS A 709 -24.85 48.41 -18.82
N GLY A 710 -24.51 49.68 -19.05
CA GLY A 710 -25.33 50.83 -18.63
C GLY A 710 -25.43 51.03 -17.11
N LEU A 711 -24.43 50.58 -16.34
CA LEU A 711 -24.38 50.70 -14.88
C LEU A 711 -23.83 52.07 -14.46
N GLU A 712 -24.27 52.59 -13.30
CA GLU A 712 -23.82 53.89 -12.78
C GLU A 712 -22.29 53.95 -12.57
N LEU A 713 -21.70 55.06 -13.02
CA LEU A 713 -20.28 55.36 -12.86
C LEU A 713 -20.09 56.47 -11.83
N PRO A 714 -19.25 56.27 -10.80
CA PRO A 714 -18.88 57.33 -9.87
C PRO A 714 -18.25 58.53 -10.59
N ILE A 715 -18.55 59.73 -10.10
CA ILE A 715 -18.03 60.99 -10.65
C ILE A 715 -16.49 60.96 -10.59
N GLY A 716 -15.83 61.00 -11.76
CA GLY A 716 -14.37 61.03 -11.86
C GLY A 716 -13.67 59.67 -11.92
N ALA A 717 -14.40 58.55 -12.09
CA ALA A 717 -13.84 57.19 -12.16
C ALA A 717 -12.67 57.03 -13.16
N GLU A 718 -12.76 57.64 -14.35
CA GLU A 718 -11.69 57.60 -15.37
C GLU A 718 -10.40 58.32 -14.91
N LYS A 719 -10.55 59.44 -14.17
CA LYS A 719 -9.41 60.17 -13.58
C LYS A 719 -8.80 59.42 -12.38
N GLU A 720 -9.60 58.65 -11.64
CA GLU A 720 -9.10 57.81 -10.55
C GLU A 720 -8.35 56.57 -11.03
N ALA A 721 -8.81 55.94 -12.12
CA ALA A 721 -8.12 54.82 -12.75
C ALA A 721 -6.69 55.20 -13.20
N ALA A 722 -6.52 56.39 -13.78
CA ALA A 722 -5.21 56.92 -14.15
C ALA A 722 -4.26 57.07 -12.94
N LYS A 723 -4.78 57.53 -11.79
CA LYS A 723 -4.06 57.69 -10.51
C LYS A 723 -3.75 56.37 -9.78
N ALA A 724 -4.25 55.23 -10.28
CA ALA A 724 -3.97 53.93 -9.69
C ALA A 724 -2.55 53.40 -10.04
N SER A 725 -1.88 53.98 -11.04
CA SER A 725 -0.54 53.57 -11.51
C SER A 725 0.65 54.23 -10.80
N LEU A 726 0.45 55.38 -10.13
CA LEU A 726 1.56 56.15 -9.57
C LEU A 726 1.99 55.61 -8.21
N SER A 727 3.30 55.34 -8.08
CA SER A 727 3.93 55.09 -6.80
C SER A 727 3.80 56.34 -5.91
N THR A 728 3.80 56.17 -4.59
CA THR A 728 3.71 57.29 -3.65
C THR A 728 4.82 58.33 -3.89
N GLN A 729 6.00 57.91 -4.35
CA GLN A 729 7.11 58.79 -4.72
C GLN A 729 6.83 59.53 -6.04
N GLY A 730 6.32 58.84 -7.07
CA GLY A 730 5.98 59.43 -8.36
C GLY A 730 4.96 60.56 -8.28
N THR A 731 3.96 60.44 -7.39
CA THR A 731 3.00 61.54 -7.14
C THR A 731 3.66 62.78 -6.52
N SER A 732 4.72 62.63 -5.71
CA SER A 732 5.49 63.78 -5.19
C SER A 732 6.26 64.49 -6.31
N LEU A 733 6.83 63.73 -7.24
CA LEU A 733 7.60 64.26 -8.36
C LEU A 733 6.75 65.08 -9.32
N GLU A 734 5.55 64.61 -9.66
CA GLU A 734 4.64 65.35 -10.55
C GLU A 734 4.23 66.69 -9.95
N LEU A 735 3.90 66.73 -8.66
CA LEU A 735 3.52 67.97 -7.98
C LEU A 735 4.70 68.95 -7.91
N PHE A 736 5.93 68.44 -7.74
CA PHE A 736 7.15 69.26 -7.77
C PHE A 736 7.45 69.79 -9.17
N LYS A 737 7.36 68.96 -10.22
CA LYS A 737 7.49 69.40 -11.62
C LYS A 737 6.40 70.41 -12.02
N GLY A 738 5.23 70.33 -11.39
CA GLY A 738 4.14 71.30 -11.50
C GLY A 738 4.37 72.64 -10.79
N GLY A 739 5.56 72.88 -10.22
CA GLY A 739 5.97 74.17 -9.65
C GLY A 739 5.64 74.38 -8.17
N LYS A 740 5.10 73.36 -7.48
CA LYS A 740 4.78 73.46 -6.04
C LYS A 740 6.02 73.27 -5.17
N THR A 741 6.08 74.00 -4.07
CA THR A 741 7.16 73.89 -3.08
C THR A 741 6.99 72.66 -2.18
N ILE A 742 8.07 72.18 -1.57
CA ILE A 742 8.02 71.00 -0.67
C ILE A 742 6.94 71.15 0.44
N PRO A 743 6.80 72.31 1.13
CA PRO A 743 5.75 72.48 2.14
C PRO A 743 4.32 72.43 1.57
N GLU A 744 4.10 72.95 0.36
CA GLU A 744 2.80 72.89 -0.31
C GLU A 744 2.43 71.46 -0.71
N ILE A 745 3.40 70.72 -1.24
CA ILE A 745 3.23 69.29 -1.56
C ILE A 745 2.93 68.50 -0.28
N ALA A 746 3.66 68.76 0.82
CA ALA A 746 3.43 68.11 2.10
C ALA A 746 2.00 68.37 2.62
N LYS A 747 1.54 69.62 2.56
CA LYS A 747 0.19 70.02 2.98
C LYS A 747 -0.90 69.40 2.11
N GLU A 748 -0.74 69.41 0.79
CA GLU A 748 -1.72 68.85 -0.15
C GLU A 748 -1.80 67.32 -0.07
N ARG A 749 -0.68 66.67 0.22
CA ARG A 749 -0.62 65.21 0.37
C ARG A 749 -0.91 64.71 1.78
N GLY A 750 -1.05 65.60 2.76
CA GLY A 750 -1.20 65.24 4.18
C GLY A 750 0.00 64.46 4.73
N MET A 751 1.21 64.75 4.26
CA MET A 751 2.45 64.05 4.62
C MET A 751 3.41 64.98 5.36
N ALA A 752 4.33 64.42 6.16
CA ALA A 752 5.41 65.20 6.74
C ALA A 752 6.37 65.72 5.66
N VAL A 753 6.87 66.95 5.85
CA VAL A 753 7.83 67.61 4.94
C VAL A 753 9.05 66.73 4.69
N SER A 754 9.58 66.08 5.75
CA SER A 754 10.71 65.16 5.68
C SER A 754 10.48 63.92 4.79
N THR A 755 9.22 63.49 4.64
CA THR A 755 8.85 62.38 3.75
C THR A 755 8.83 62.84 2.29
N ILE A 756 8.37 64.07 2.01
CA ILE A 756 8.43 64.65 0.68
C ILE A 756 9.88 64.90 0.26
N GLU A 757 10.72 65.40 1.18
CA GLU A 757 12.17 65.50 0.97
C GLU A 757 12.77 64.13 0.66
N GLY A 758 12.39 63.08 1.40
CA GLY A 758 12.81 61.71 1.09
C GLY A 758 12.40 61.22 -0.31
N HIS A 759 11.18 61.54 -0.76
CA HIS A 759 10.72 61.21 -2.10
C HIS A 759 11.50 61.94 -3.19
N LEU A 760 11.73 63.25 -3.03
CA LEU A 760 12.46 64.05 -4.03
C LEU A 760 13.95 63.69 -4.06
N ALA A 761 14.55 63.34 -2.92
CA ALA A 761 15.95 62.90 -2.85
C ALA A 761 16.22 61.65 -3.69
N HIS A 762 15.26 60.71 -3.77
CA HIS A 762 15.36 59.57 -4.67
C HIS A 762 15.53 60.00 -6.13
N PHE A 763 14.79 61.02 -6.58
CA PHE A 763 14.83 61.51 -7.95
C PHE A 763 16.03 62.42 -8.26
N ILE A 764 16.73 62.93 -7.24
CA ILE A 764 18.07 63.52 -7.41
C ILE A 764 19.10 62.40 -7.69
N GLY A 765 18.99 61.29 -6.97
CA GLY A 765 19.84 60.11 -7.17
C GLY A 765 19.64 59.43 -8.53
N THR A 766 18.44 59.51 -9.12
CA THR A 766 18.18 59.00 -10.48
C THR A 766 18.45 60.03 -11.59
N GLY A 767 18.84 61.27 -11.24
CA GLY A 767 19.15 62.33 -12.19
C GLY A 767 17.95 63.07 -12.78
N GLU A 768 16.73 62.80 -12.32
CA GLU A 768 15.50 63.44 -12.82
C GLU A 768 15.26 64.85 -12.24
N ILE A 769 15.83 65.14 -11.07
CA ILE A 769 15.81 66.48 -10.46
C ILE A 769 17.26 66.99 -10.35
N PRO A 770 17.61 68.08 -11.05
CA PRO A 770 18.88 68.77 -10.82
C PRO A 770 18.90 69.34 -9.40
N ILE A 771 20.00 69.09 -8.66
CA ILE A 771 20.13 69.49 -7.25
C ILE A 771 19.97 70.99 -7.05
N GLU A 772 20.33 71.79 -8.06
CA GLU A 772 20.27 73.25 -8.07
C GLU A 772 18.84 73.79 -7.92
N LYS A 773 17.83 72.97 -8.20
CA LYS A 773 16.42 73.33 -7.96
C LYS A 773 16.00 73.24 -6.50
N LEU A 774 16.80 72.59 -5.65
CA LEU A 774 16.46 72.28 -4.27
C LEU A 774 17.49 72.81 -3.27
N VAL A 775 18.75 72.96 -3.66
CA VAL A 775 19.84 73.46 -2.82
C VAL A 775 20.66 74.48 -3.61
N GLU A 776 20.97 75.62 -2.99
CA GLU A 776 21.81 76.65 -3.61
C GLU A 776 23.23 76.14 -3.91
N PRO A 777 23.82 76.46 -5.07
CA PRO A 777 25.12 75.93 -5.49
C PRO A 777 26.27 76.17 -4.49
N GLU A 778 26.28 77.31 -3.80
CA GLU A 778 27.29 77.62 -2.79
C GLU A 778 27.19 76.70 -1.56
N LYS A 779 25.96 76.33 -1.16
CA LYS A 779 25.73 75.36 -0.09
C LYS A 779 26.14 73.95 -0.50
N VAL A 780 25.86 73.55 -1.75
CA VAL A 780 26.28 72.25 -2.29
C VAL A 780 27.81 72.12 -2.23
N LYS A 781 28.56 73.14 -2.69
CA LYS A 781 30.04 73.11 -2.63
C LYS A 781 30.59 72.93 -1.22
N VAL A 782 30.02 73.62 -0.23
CA VAL A 782 30.46 73.52 1.18
C VAL A 782 30.19 72.13 1.74
N ILE A 783 28.98 71.59 1.50
CA ILE A 783 28.61 70.25 1.97
C ILE A 783 29.46 69.18 1.27
N VAL A 784 29.68 69.27 -0.04
CA VAL A 784 30.54 68.34 -0.79
C VAL A 784 31.99 68.39 -0.27
N LYS A 785 32.57 69.58 -0.08
CA LYS A 785 33.93 69.73 0.45
C LYS A 785 34.09 69.10 1.83
N TYR A 786 33.08 69.23 2.69
CA TYR A 786 33.07 68.59 4.00
C TYR A 786 32.97 67.06 3.90
N LEU A 787 32.11 66.54 3.01
CA LEU A 787 31.93 65.10 2.77
C LEU A 787 33.15 64.44 2.11
N ASP A 788 33.92 65.16 1.30
CA ASP A 788 35.17 64.66 0.71
C ASP A 788 36.32 64.60 1.73
N GLN A 789 36.32 65.49 2.73
CA GLN A 789 37.35 65.54 3.79
C GLN A 789 37.07 64.59 4.96
N HIS A 790 35.82 64.15 5.13
CA HIS A 790 35.39 63.29 6.22
C HIS A 790 34.56 62.10 5.70
N ASN A 791 35.09 60.88 5.85
CA ASN A 791 34.41 59.66 5.42
C ASN A 791 33.08 59.46 6.15
N SER A 792 31.98 59.62 5.41
CA SER A 792 30.59 59.15 5.62
C SER A 792 30.14 58.80 7.05
N GLY A 793 29.65 59.78 7.79
CA GLY A 793 28.86 59.60 9.03
C GLY A 793 27.34 59.55 8.77
N ASN A 794 26.55 59.29 9.80
CA ASN A 794 25.08 59.39 9.70
C ASN A 794 24.66 60.87 9.51
N LEU A 795 23.41 61.13 9.09
CA LEU A 795 22.93 62.48 8.78
C LEU A 795 23.06 63.48 9.95
N SER A 796 22.98 63.02 11.21
CA SER A 796 23.18 63.84 12.41
C SER A 796 24.63 64.28 12.58
N ASP A 797 25.59 63.37 12.38
CA ASP A 797 27.01 63.66 12.55
C ASP A 797 27.51 64.66 11.50
N ILE A 798 27.04 64.53 10.25
CA ILE A 798 27.36 65.46 9.16
C ILE A 798 26.81 66.85 9.48
N ARG A 799 25.58 66.92 10.01
CA ARG A 799 24.95 68.19 10.36
C ARG A 799 25.67 68.90 11.51
N ILE A 800 26.08 68.15 12.53
CA ILE A 800 26.84 68.70 13.68
C ILE A 800 28.19 69.23 13.20
N GLY A 801 28.92 68.49 12.37
CA GLY A 801 30.22 68.93 11.86
C GLY A 801 30.16 70.11 10.88
N LEU A 802 29.00 70.35 10.27
CA LEU A 802 28.68 71.57 9.52
C LEU A 802 28.07 72.68 10.40
N ASN A 803 28.31 72.65 11.72
CA ASN A 803 27.84 73.63 12.71
C ASN A 803 26.31 73.84 12.71
N ASN A 804 25.52 72.81 12.36
CA ASN A 804 24.06 72.84 12.29
C ASN A 804 23.45 73.87 11.32
N GLN A 805 24.24 74.43 10.40
CA GLN A 805 23.79 75.49 9.48
C GLN A 805 22.91 75.00 8.32
N TYR A 806 22.82 73.68 8.09
CA TYR A 806 22.08 73.07 6.99
C TYR A 806 21.00 72.11 7.51
N SER A 807 19.89 72.02 6.78
CA SER A 807 18.79 71.10 7.08
C SER A 807 19.15 69.66 6.74
N TYR A 808 18.47 68.71 7.39
CA TYR A 808 18.61 67.29 7.07
C TYR A 808 18.20 66.97 5.62
N GLY A 809 17.25 67.74 5.06
CA GLY A 809 16.85 67.64 3.66
C GLY A 809 17.97 68.05 2.71
N GLU A 810 18.58 69.22 2.93
CA GLU A 810 19.71 69.72 2.11
C GLU A 810 20.89 68.74 2.10
N ILE A 811 21.28 68.21 3.28
CA ILE A 811 22.38 67.24 3.38
C ILE A 811 22.02 65.93 2.64
N ARG A 812 20.77 65.46 2.77
CA ARG A 812 20.29 64.24 2.09
C ARG A 812 20.25 64.41 0.57
N PHE A 813 19.88 65.59 0.07
CA PHE A 813 19.92 65.90 -1.36
C PHE A 813 21.34 65.87 -1.92
N VAL A 814 22.30 66.47 -1.21
CA VAL A 814 23.72 66.46 -1.62
C VAL A 814 24.30 65.04 -1.62
N LEU A 815 24.00 64.22 -0.60
CA LEU A 815 24.43 62.83 -0.56
C LEU A 815 23.91 62.03 -1.76
N LYS A 816 22.62 62.17 -2.10
CA LYS A 816 22.03 61.49 -3.27
C LYS A 816 22.55 62.03 -4.60
N HIS A 817 22.91 63.30 -4.69
CA HIS A 817 23.58 63.86 -5.86
C HIS A 817 24.99 63.31 -6.04
N LEU A 818 25.76 63.14 -4.96
CA LEU A 818 27.08 62.50 -5.02
C LEU A 818 26.99 61.02 -5.40
N GLU A 819 25.96 60.31 -4.95
CA GLU A 819 25.70 58.93 -5.38
C GLU A 819 25.37 58.82 -6.88
N SER A 820 24.87 59.87 -7.53
CA SER A 820 24.54 59.87 -8.96
C SER A 820 25.66 60.42 -9.86
N THR A 821 26.66 61.09 -9.28
CA THR A 821 27.82 61.65 -10.00
C THR A 821 29.13 60.89 -9.77
N ARG A 822 29.15 59.93 -8.85
CA ARG A 822 30.18 58.88 -8.74
C ARG A 822 29.77 57.65 -9.54
#